data_AF-A0A3L7REM5-F1
#
_entry.id   AF-A0A3L7REM5-F1
#
_cell.length_a   1.000
_cell.length_b   1.000
_cell.length_c   1.000
_cell.angle_alpha   90.00
_cell.angle_beta   90.00
_cell.angle_gamma   90.00
#
_symmetry.space_group_name_H-M   'P 1'
#
loop_
_entity.id
_entity.type
_entity.pdbx_description
1 polymer ?
#
loop_
_entity_poly.entity_id
_entity_poly.type
_entity_poly.pdbx_seq_one_letter_code
_entity_poly.pdbx_strand_id
1 'polypeptide(L)'
;MKPKLENRKWLESIAEQVQQDAESVEQILSSYQIQPSPVVPAPKRLLIRSIFFSGDKGSDESPLPFEFRWEELSSGFWAILSDKNLRGKSTVLEVIRWMLRGRPADNLQADVRSWIKQVRLGFDLEETSFEIEVSSGSGIEGRLSRYSKTGNRRTVNSFGNEDEFEDVMSNFFMHEFRMETLPVHRSLGEAGGKIVQHGWQVLSSVLFIGTDYKVLVGELPPESGLPIRLTQMYLGVPWVSTLSSIKAVIGELNRKELARNRLQNDALESVNDRIKTLNTELDSKKQEWDKLPTIAVATNRISDLTTKLNEDRSILRKLDRAIIEANSAFEAANNTLLEDRRDLQNHVDATAADGVFRALEPSCCPRCEHSISKSKKELESTSNACSLCGEAIHGDVDAAEIERNLRHRLEASKQAKSKSASQLKSLEEQQSRQQESLAELEATLLNEAKKFEKPSRRNELAKEIAVLEARIEEASKSIPENMEKQIDLVVLEAALVETESRVKAVQEDILTKVSQAIVKYANRFGMINLTSATLRGNLSLILSKGDEQTSYSKVTAGEKLRLKVATVLAMISVGTQLGVGRYPGLLVIDSPAAQEVTATDLAQLMAGLQEVALEHEQLQVFIASIASEVILDCVKDEHTRRATGDDYLW
;
A
#
# COMPACT_ATOMS: atom_id res chain seq x y z
N MET A 1 -5.71 53.07 -7.06
CA MET A 1 -4.55 52.88 -7.98
C MET A 1 -3.52 51.87 -7.48
N LYS A 2 -3.08 51.91 -6.21
CA LYS A 2 -2.06 50.97 -5.67
C LYS A 2 -2.38 49.45 -5.82
N PRO A 3 -3.62 48.95 -5.58
CA PRO A 3 -3.90 47.51 -5.60
C PRO A 3 -3.78 46.86 -6.99
N LYS A 4 -4.20 47.57 -8.05
CA LYS A 4 -4.11 47.06 -9.43
C LYS A 4 -2.67 46.96 -9.92
N LEU A 5 -1.82 47.89 -9.48
CA LEU A 5 -0.39 47.88 -9.80
C LEU A 5 0.33 46.71 -9.10
N GLU A 6 0.02 46.47 -7.83
CA GLU A 6 0.58 45.34 -7.07
C GLU A 6 0.15 43.98 -7.64
N ASN A 7 -1.11 43.86 -8.08
CA ASN A 7 -1.56 42.65 -8.76
C ASN A 7 -0.78 42.40 -10.06
N ARG A 8 -0.66 43.43 -10.90
CA ARG A 8 0.08 43.31 -12.17
C ARG A 8 1.54 42.89 -11.96
N LYS A 9 2.23 43.51 -10.99
CA LYS A 9 3.60 43.13 -10.62
C LYS A 9 3.71 41.71 -10.08
N TRP A 10 2.68 41.21 -9.42
CA TRP A 10 2.63 39.84 -8.91
C TRP A 10 2.52 38.83 -10.05
N LEU A 11 1.60 39.07 -10.99
CA LEU A 11 1.46 38.25 -12.20
C LEU A 11 2.72 38.27 -13.08
N GLU A 12 3.33 39.45 -13.28
CA GLU A 12 4.57 39.61 -14.06
C GLU A 12 5.74 38.81 -13.44
N SER A 13 5.91 38.85 -12.10
CA SER A 13 6.98 38.07 -11.43
C SER A 13 6.80 36.56 -11.60
N ILE A 14 5.56 36.07 -11.50
CA ILE A 14 5.26 34.64 -11.69
C ILE A 14 5.54 34.24 -13.14
N ALA A 15 5.05 35.04 -14.10
CA ALA A 15 5.24 34.83 -15.53
C ALA A 15 6.73 34.74 -15.92
N GLU A 16 7.56 35.64 -15.38
CA GLU A 16 9.01 35.62 -15.57
C GLU A 16 9.66 34.33 -15.03
N GLN A 17 9.23 33.85 -13.86
CA GLN A 17 9.76 32.61 -13.25
C GLN A 17 9.46 31.35 -14.07
N VAL A 18 8.27 31.27 -14.69
CA VAL A 18 7.84 30.10 -15.47
C VAL A 18 8.01 30.25 -16.98
N GLN A 19 8.56 31.37 -17.44
CA GLN A 19 8.72 31.70 -18.86
C GLN A 19 7.39 31.60 -19.65
N GLN A 20 6.29 32.06 -19.04
CA GLN A 20 4.97 32.15 -19.66
C GLN A 20 4.57 33.63 -19.80
N ASP A 21 3.51 33.91 -20.55
CA ASP A 21 2.92 35.25 -20.56
C ASP A 21 2.00 35.47 -19.33
N ALA A 22 1.88 36.72 -18.90
CA ALA A 22 1.12 37.06 -17.70
C ALA A 22 -0.40 36.80 -17.84
N GLU A 23 -0.93 36.81 -19.07
CA GLU A 23 -2.36 36.55 -19.33
C GLU A 23 -2.67 35.05 -19.16
N SER A 24 -1.81 34.16 -19.65
CA SER A 24 -1.88 32.71 -19.41
C SER A 24 -1.78 32.37 -17.92
N VAL A 25 -0.87 33.01 -17.18
CA VAL A 25 -0.76 32.84 -15.73
C VAL A 25 -2.04 33.29 -15.02
N GLU A 26 -2.61 34.45 -15.40
CA GLU A 26 -3.87 34.95 -14.84
C GLU A 26 -5.05 34.02 -15.12
N GLN A 27 -5.13 33.44 -16.33
CA GLN A 27 -6.15 32.47 -16.69
C GLN A 27 -6.05 31.19 -15.84
N ILE A 28 -4.84 30.64 -15.67
CA ILE A 28 -4.61 29.44 -14.85
C ILE A 28 -5.04 29.73 -13.40
N LEU A 29 -4.57 30.81 -12.80
CA LEU A 29 -4.91 31.16 -11.42
C LEU A 29 -6.42 31.41 -11.24
N SER A 30 -7.05 32.07 -12.21
CA SER A 30 -8.50 32.31 -12.21
C SER A 30 -9.31 31.02 -12.34
N SER A 31 -8.84 30.04 -13.12
CA SER A 31 -9.50 28.73 -13.24
C SER A 31 -9.60 27.98 -11.91
N TYR A 32 -8.65 28.23 -11.00
CA TYR A 32 -8.63 27.71 -9.64
C TYR A 32 -9.20 28.68 -8.59
N GLN A 33 -9.86 29.76 -9.02
CA GLN A 33 -10.46 30.79 -8.15
C GLN A 33 -9.44 31.47 -7.21
N ILE A 34 -8.16 31.50 -7.60
CA ILE A 34 -7.12 32.17 -6.82
C ILE A 34 -7.17 33.66 -7.13
N GLN A 35 -7.52 34.46 -6.14
CA GLN A 35 -7.62 35.91 -6.26
C GLN A 35 -6.46 36.61 -5.52
N PRO A 36 -5.82 37.60 -6.13
CA PRO A 36 -4.77 38.39 -5.51
C PRO A 36 -5.35 39.33 -4.44
N SER A 37 -4.80 39.30 -3.23
CA SER A 37 -5.24 40.15 -2.10
C SER A 37 -4.15 41.08 -1.57
N PRO A 38 -3.66 42.05 -2.41
CA PRO A 38 -2.64 43.02 -1.99
C PRO A 38 -3.14 44.07 -1.00
N VAL A 39 -4.46 44.13 -0.75
CA VAL A 39 -5.07 45.19 0.04
C VAL A 39 -4.91 44.92 1.52
N VAL A 40 -4.28 45.87 2.20
CA VAL A 40 -4.22 45.90 3.65
C VAL A 40 -5.58 46.39 4.18
N PRO A 41 -6.29 45.59 4.99
CA PRO A 41 -7.55 46.02 5.60
C PRO A 41 -7.31 47.16 6.59
N ALA A 42 -8.26 48.09 6.66
CA ALA A 42 -8.31 49.04 7.76
C ALA A 42 -9.11 48.41 8.92
N PRO A 43 -8.70 48.61 10.18
CA PRO A 43 -9.47 48.19 11.34
C PRO A 43 -10.87 48.79 11.30
N LYS A 44 -11.89 47.96 11.61
CA LYS A 44 -13.24 48.44 11.90
C LYS A 44 -13.56 48.21 13.36
N ARG A 45 -14.15 49.18 14.03
CA ARG A 45 -14.46 49.14 15.47
C ARG A 45 -15.81 48.50 15.72
N LEU A 46 -15.87 47.57 16.67
CA LEU A 46 -17.10 47.03 17.25
C LEU A 46 -17.23 47.51 18.69
N LEU A 47 -18.36 48.14 19.00
CA LEU A 47 -18.64 48.62 20.34
C LEU A 47 -20.02 48.17 20.79
N ILE A 48 -20.09 47.42 21.88
CA ILE A 48 -21.36 47.04 22.50
C ILE A 48 -21.93 48.25 23.22
N ARG A 49 -23.21 48.53 22.99
CA ARG A 49 -23.95 49.69 23.55
C ARG A 49 -24.98 49.29 24.58
N SER A 50 -25.61 48.15 24.39
CA SER A 50 -26.61 47.64 25.32
C SER A 50 -26.78 46.15 25.19
N ILE A 51 -27.16 45.51 26.30
CA ILE A 51 -27.63 44.15 26.34
C ILE A 51 -28.89 44.08 27.20
N PHE A 52 -29.89 43.38 26.68
CA PHE A 52 -31.11 43.04 27.37
C PHE A 52 -31.39 41.56 27.16
N PHE A 53 -31.78 40.86 28.22
CA PHE A 53 -32.40 39.55 28.06
C PHE A 53 -33.36 39.24 29.20
N SER A 54 -34.43 38.51 28.89
CA SER A 54 -35.46 38.14 29.84
C SER A 54 -35.99 36.74 29.57
N GLY A 55 -36.64 36.16 30.56
CA GLY A 55 -37.08 34.78 30.50
C GLY A 55 -37.72 34.29 31.79
N ASP A 56 -37.85 32.97 31.90
CA ASP A 56 -38.43 32.31 33.05
C ASP A 56 -37.51 31.19 33.54
N LYS A 57 -37.05 31.29 34.79
CA LYS A 57 -36.21 30.30 35.45
C LYS A 57 -37.07 29.23 36.11
N GLY A 58 -36.78 27.96 35.89
CA GLY A 58 -37.50 26.83 36.49
C GLY A 58 -38.25 25.98 35.46
N SER A 59 -39.19 25.16 35.93
CA SER A 59 -40.08 24.36 35.06
C SER A 59 -41.30 25.16 34.62
N ASP A 60 -41.96 24.73 33.54
CA ASP A 60 -43.19 25.36 33.03
C ASP A 60 -44.32 25.41 34.08
N GLU A 61 -44.28 24.55 35.10
CA GLU A 61 -45.25 24.48 36.20
C GLU A 61 -45.00 25.55 37.28
N SER A 62 -43.80 26.13 37.35
CA SER A 62 -43.45 27.18 38.33
C SER A 62 -42.40 28.17 37.77
N PRO A 63 -42.75 28.95 36.73
CA PRO A 63 -41.82 29.89 36.12
C PRO A 63 -41.50 31.06 37.08
N LEU A 64 -40.22 31.32 37.29
CA LEU A 64 -39.73 32.52 37.97
C LEU A 64 -39.22 33.52 36.92
N PRO A 65 -39.99 34.58 36.60
CA PRO A 65 -39.60 35.53 35.58
C PRO A 65 -38.36 36.31 36.01
N PHE A 66 -37.48 36.59 35.06
CA PHE A 66 -36.29 37.42 35.26
C PHE A 66 -36.07 38.39 34.11
N GLU A 67 -35.41 39.51 34.41
CA GLU A 67 -35.02 40.53 33.43
C GLU A 67 -33.60 41.04 33.76
N PHE A 68 -32.74 41.02 32.75
CA PHE A 68 -31.45 41.70 32.77
C PHE A 68 -31.43 42.84 31.76
N ARG A 69 -30.92 43.99 32.20
CA ARG A 69 -30.72 45.15 31.36
C ARG A 69 -29.43 45.87 31.73
N TRP A 70 -28.62 46.15 30.72
CA TRP A 70 -27.41 46.97 30.84
C TRP A 70 -27.29 47.87 29.60
N GLU A 71 -27.32 49.18 29.83
CA GLU A 71 -27.37 50.21 28.79
C GLU A 71 -26.18 51.16 28.94
N GLU A 72 -26.03 52.06 27.96
CA GLU A 72 -25.00 53.11 27.94
C GLU A 72 -23.55 52.58 27.96
N LEU A 73 -23.35 51.36 27.45
CA LEU A 73 -22.03 50.78 27.29
C LEU A 73 -21.23 51.59 26.26
N SER A 74 -19.96 51.83 26.57
CA SER A 74 -19.05 52.62 25.76
C SER A 74 -17.63 52.03 25.80
N SER A 75 -16.66 52.70 25.16
CA SER A 75 -15.26 52.29 25.21
C SER A 75 -14.74 52.33 26.66
N GLY A 76 -13.70 51.56 26.94
CA GLY A 76 -13.07 51.50 28.26
C GLY A 76 -13.19 50.12 28.91
N PHE A 77 -12.97 50.11 30.23
CA PHE A 77 -12.90 48.90 31.04
C PHE A 77 -14.18 48.72 31.85
N TRP A 78 -14.85 47.57 31.68
CA TRP A 78 -16.15 47.22 32.25
C TRP A 78 -16.08 45.91 33.02
N ALA A 79 -16.81 45.81 34.13
CA ALA A 79 -16.77 44.64 34.99
C ALA A 79 -18.16 44.09 35.37
N ILE A 80 -18.27 42.76 35.32
CA ILE A 80 -19.41 41.97 35.78
C ILE A 80 -18.97 41.19 37.00
N LEU A 81 -19.46 41.59 38.17
CA LEU A 81 -18.99 41.12 39.46
C LEU A 81 -20.08 40.40 40.24
N SER A 82 -19.66 39.48 41.11
CA SER A 82 -20.54 38.92 42.13
C SER A 82 -19.73 38.45 43.33
N ASP A 83 -20.32 38.52 44.52
CA ASP A 83 -19.63 38.10 45.75
C ASP A 83 -19.45 36.56 45.83
N LYS A 84 -20.27 35.80 45.09
CA LYS A 84 -20.23 34.33 45.04
C LYS A 84 -20.16 33.80 43.60
N ASN A 85 -19.69 32.56 43.43
CA ASN A 85 -19.76 31.85 42.15
C ASN A 85 -21.20 31.47 41.79
N LEU A 86 -21.43 31.15 40.51
CA LEU A 86 -22.73 30.71 39.98
C LEU A 86 -23.88 31.74 40.11
N ARG A 87 -23.55 33.04 40.04
CA ARG A 87 -24.52 34.15 40.12
C ARG A 87 -24.87 34.80 38.77
N GLY A 88 -24.58 34.12 37.66
CA GLY A 88 -24.95 34.57 36.31
C GLY A 88 -23.93 35.46 35.59
N LYS A 89 -22.69 35.63 36.13
CA LYS A 89 -21.63 36.46 35.53
C LYS A 89 -21.26 36.02 34.12
N SER A 90 -20.81 34.77 33.99
CA SER A 90 -20.44 34.17 32.71
C SER A 90 -21.64 34.08 31.78
N THR A 91 -22.87 33.93 32.30
CA THR A 91 -24.08 33.94 31.46
C THR A 91 -24.21 35.24 30.66
N VAL A 92 -23.98 36.40 31.26
CA VAL A 92 -24.06 37.69 30.53
C VAL A 92 -23.04 37.72 29.38
N LEU A 93 -21.79 37.30 29.63
CA LEU A 93 -20.74 37.25 28.60
C LEU A 93 -21.06 36.25 27.49
N GLU A 94 -21.57 35.06 27.85
CA GLU A 94 -21.92 34.03 26.88
C GLU A 94 -23.18 34.40 26.08
N VAL A 95 -24.11 35.20 26.62
CA VAL A 95 -25.22 35.79 25.84
C VAL A 95 -24.70 36.82 24.84
N ILE A 96 -23.77 37.71 25.23
CA ILE A 96 -23.11 38.63 24.28
C ILE A 96 -22.44 37.83 23.16
N ARG A 97 -21.68 36.80 23.53
CA ARG A 97 -20.98 35.91 22.60
C ARG A 97 -21.95 35.20 21.66
N TRP A 98 -23.04 34.64 22.19
CA TRP A 98 -24.08 33.99 21.41
C TRP A 98 -24.70 34.95 20.40
N MET A 99 -25.07 36.16 20.82
CA MET A 99 -25.68 37.15 19.93
C MET A 99 -24.73 37.61 18.82
N LEU A 100 -23.43 37.78 19.10
CA LEU A 100 -22.44 38.13 18.08
C LEU A 100 -22.10 36.99 17.13
N ARG A 101 -22.21 35.74 17.60
CA ARG A 101 -21.91 34.54 16.81
C ARG A 101 -23.11 34.04 16.02
N GLY A 102 -24.32 34.20 16.52
CA GLY A 102 -25.51 33.51 16.00
C GLY A 102 -25.66 32.08 16.54
N ARG A 103 -24.67 31.57 17.28
CA ARG A 103 -24.67 30.23 17.89
C ARG A 103 -24.17 30.26 19.33
N PRO A 104 -24.84 29.59 20.28
CA PRO A 104 -24.39 29.55 21.66
C PRO A 104 -23.07 28.78 21.78
N ALA A 105 -22.21 29.19 22.71
CA ALA A 105 -21.03 28.42 23.07
C ALA A 105 -21.39 27.32 24.08
N ASP A 106 -20.57 26.27 24.14
CA ASP A 106 -20.77 25.14 25.07
C ASP A 106 -20.80 25.55 26.56
N ASN A 107 -20.24 26.73 26.88
CA ASN A 107 -20.24 27.29 28.24
C ASN A 107 -21.61 27.85 28.66
N LEU A 108 -22.51 28.15 27.71
CA LEU A 108 -23.88 28.54 28.02
C LEU A 108 -24.71 27.27 28.26
N GLN A 109 -24.89 26.91 29.52
CA GLN A 109 -25.57 25.68 29.92
C GLN A 109 -26.98 25.61 29.30
N ALA A 110 -27.38 24.42 28.83
CA ALA A 110 -28.61 24.22 28.07
C ALA A 110 -29.89 24.56 28.86
N ASP A 111 -29.87 24.38 30.18
CA ASP A 111 -30.92 24.78 31.11
C ASP A 111 -31.02 26.31 31.23
N VAL A 112 -29.90 27.01 31.39
CA VAL A 112 -29.87 28.48 31.40
C VAL A 112 -30.34 29.04 30.07
N ARG A 113 -29.93 28.41 28.96
CA ARG A 113 -30.34 28.80 27.61
C ARG A 113 -31.85 28.64 27.40
N SER A 114 -32.45 27.57 27.91
CA SER A 114 -33.90 27.32 27.75
C SER A 114 -34.76 28.31 28.55
N TRP A 115 -34.22 28.88 29.63
CA TRP A 115 -34.91 29.93 30.39
C TRP A 115 -35.02 31.25 29.63
N ILE A 116 -34.05 31.58 28.77
CA ILE A 116 -33.99 32.86 28.05
C ILE A 116 -35.00 32.88 26.89
N LYS A 117 -35.97 33.81 26.95
CA LYS A 117 -37.04 33.97 25.96
C LYS A 117 -36.82 35.15 25.02
N GLN A 118 -36.24 36.24 25.48
CA GLN A 118 -35.97 37.41 24.65
C GLN A 118 -34.55 37.89 24.88
N VAL A 119 -33.86 38.29 23.81
CA VAL A 119 -32.54 38.92 23.87
C VAL A 119 -32.48 40.08 22.89
N ARG A 120 -31.90 41.20 23.33
CA ARG A 120 -31.51 42.31 22.45
C ARG A 120 -30.07 42.69 22.71
N LEU A 121 -29.29 42.83 21.64
CA LEU A 121 -27.91 43.30 21.71
C LEU A 121 -27.77 44.50 20.78
N GLY A 122 -27.54 45.69 21.36
CA GLY A 122 -27.20 46.91 20.63
C GLY A 122 -25.70 47.06 20.50
N PHE A 123 -25.21 47.37 19.30
CA PHE A 123 -23.79 47.62 19.05
C PHE A 123 -23.57 48.61 17.91
N ASP A 124 -22.43 49.29 17.93
CA ASP A 124 -21.96 50.13 16.83
C ASP A 124 -20.87 49.40 16.03
N LEU A 125 -20.92 49.54 14.71
CA LEU A 125 -19.77 49.35 13.83
C LEU A 125 -19.38 50.70 13.24
N GLU A 126 -18.21 51.21 13.64
CA GLU A 126 -17.82 52.60 13.37
C GLU A 126 -18.90 53.61 13.80
N GLU A 127 -19.44 54.39 12.88
CA GLU A 127 -20.51 55.38 13.14
C GLU A 127 -21.93 54.82 12.91
N THR A 128 -22.07 53.52 12.68
CA THR A 128 -23.36 52.90 12.37
C THR A 128 -23.83 52.01 13.52
N SER A 129 -25.01 52.31 14.05
CA SER A 129 -25.65 51.50 15.09
C SER A 129 -26.48 50.36 14.52
N PHE A 130 -26.40 49.22 15.18
CA PHE A 130 -27.10 47.98 14.87
C PHE A 130 -27.73 47.40 16.14
N GLU A 131 -28.76 46.59 15.94
CA GLU A 131 -29.42 45.83 17.01
C GLU A 131 -29.80 44.46 16.50
N ILE A 132 -29.50 43.44 17.30
CA ILE A 132 -29.97 42.08 17.09
C ILE A 132 -31.08 41.82 18.09
N GLU A 133 -32.24 41.38 17.61
CA GLU A 133 -33.34 40.92 18.44
C GLU A 133 -33.54 39.42 18.22
N VAL A 134 -33.63 38.66 19.29
CA VAL A 134 -33.92 37.23 19.30
C VAL A 134 -35.11 36.96 20.23
N SER A 135 -36.04 36.15 19.77
CA SER A 135 -37.13 35.54 20.53
C SER A 135 -36.94 34.02 20.51
N SER A 136 -37.02 33.39 21.67
CA SER A 136 -36.74 31.97 21.91
C SER A 136 -37.98 31.36 22.57
N GLY A 137 -38.96 31.00 21.75
CA GLY A 137 -40.20 30.33 22.16
C GLY A 137 -40.13 28.83 21.89
N SER A 138 -40.94 28.33 20.95
CA SER A 138 -40.84 26.96 20.41
C SER A 138 -39.66 26.75 19.44
N GLY A 139 -38.93 27.82 19.13
CA GLY A 139 -37.75 27.88 18.28
C GLY A 139 -37.10 29.27 18.39
N ILE A 140 -36.04 29.52 17.63
CA ILE A 140 -35.36 30.82 17.56
C ILE A 140 -35.89 31.60 16.36
N GLU A 141 -36.43 32.79 16.60
CA GLU A 141 -36.75 33.75 15.54
C GLU A 141 -36.17 35.12 15.89
N GLY A 142 -35.85 35.92 14.88
CA GLY A 142 -35.28 37.23 15.14
C GLY A 142 -34.84 38.00 13.91
N ARG A 143 -34.15 39.12 14.16
CA ARG A 143 -33.69 40.04 13.11
C ARG A 143 -32.49 40.86 13.52
N LEU A 144 -31.66 41.16 12.53
CA LEU A 144 -30.61 42.16 12.58
C LEU A 144 -31.12 43.45 11.97
N SER A 145 -31.08 44.55 12.71
CA SER A 145 -31.53 45.87 12.27
C SER A 145 -30.39 46.88 12.31
N ARG A 146 -30.42 47.85 11.40
CA ARG A 146 -29.54 49.01 11.36
C ARG A 146 -30.33 50.26 11.69
N TYR A 147 -29.73 51.16 12.46
CA TYR A 147 -30.27 52.47 12.74
C TYR A 147 -29.53 53.54 11.91
N SER A 148 -30.29 54.45 11.33
CA SER A 148 -29.74 55.65 10.71
C SER A 148 -29.35 56.69 11.76
N LYS A 149 -28.53 57.69 11.38
CA LYS A 149 -28.19 58.82 12.25
C LYS A 149 -29.41 59.60 12.76
N THR A 150 -30.56 59.49 12.09
CA THR A 150 -31.83 60.12 12.48
C THR A 150 -32.73 59.19 13.31
N GLY A 151 -32.26 58.00 13.69
CA GLY A 151 -32.99 57.04 14.52
C GLY A 151 -33.93 56.09 13.75
N ASN A 152 -34.07 56.23 12.42
CA ASN A 152 -34.90 55.32 11.63
C ASN A 152 -34.30 53.91 11.62
N ARG A 153 -35.12 52.91 11.95
CA ARG A 153 -34.77 51.49 11.97
C ARG A 153 -35.03 50.84 10.60
N ARG A 154 -34.05 50.09 10.09
CA ARG A 154 -34.17 49.28 8.88
C ARG A 154 -33.67 47.86 9.15
N THR A 155 -34.49 46.86 8.83
CA THR A 155 -34.07 45.46 8.88
C THR A 155 -32.97 45.20 7.85
N VAL A 156 -31.84 44.65 8.30
CA VAL A 156 -30.74 44.18 7.46
C VAL A 156 -31.03 42.74 7.01
N ASN A 157 -31.39 41.87 7.97
CA ASN A 157 -31.78 40.50 7.70
C ASN A 157 -32.67 39.93 8.83
N SER A 158 -33.33 38.81 8.58
CA SER A 158 -34.16 38.06 9.54
C SER A 158 -33.81 36.59 9.52
N PHE A 159 -34.07 35.87 10.61
CA PHE A 159 -33.81 34.44 10.75
C PHE A 159 -34.94 33.77 11.54
N GLY A 160 -35.27 32.53 11.19
CA GLY A 160 -36.34 31.74 11.80
C GLY A 160 -35.88 30.43 12.46
N ASN A 161 -34.58 30.17 12.51
CA ASN A 161 -33.98 29.04 13.22
C ASN A 161 -32.51 29.33 13.59
N GLU A 162 -31.87 28.39 14.30
CA GLU A 162 -30.48 28.55 14.77
C GLU A 162 -29.45 28.61 13.62
N ASP A 163 -29.62 27.77 12.60
CA ASP A 163 -28.70 27.73 11.45
C ASP A 163 -28.77 29.03 10.64
N GLU A 164 -29.99 29.54 10.40
CA GLU A 164 -30.19 30.84 9.77
C GLU A 164 -29.63 31.99 10.61
N PHE A 165 -29.72 31.91 11.95
CA PHE A 165 -29.12 32.91 12.82
C PHE A 165 -27.59 32.90 12.71
N GLU A 166 -26.98 31.71 12.72
CA GLU A 166 -25.54 31.52 12.50
C GLU A 166 -25.10 32.12 11.15
N ASP A 167 -25.83 31.82 10.07
CA ASP A 167 -25.54 32.30 8.72
C ASP A 167 -25.70 33.81 8.59
N VAL A 168 -26.76 34.39 9.16
CA VAL A 168 -26.99 35.85 9.16
C VAL A 168 -25.83 36.58 9.83
N MET A 169 -25.44 36.13 11.03
CA MET A 169 -24.37 36.77 11.79
C MET A 169 -23.00 36.55 11.13
N SER A 170 -22.76 35.35 10.60
CA SER A 170 -21.53 35.04 9.88
C SER A 170 -21.39 35.91 8.63
N ASN A 171 -22.39 35.94 7.75
CA ASN A 171 -22.34 36.75 6.54
C ASN A 171 -22.19 38.25 6.84
N PHE A 172 -22.91 38.75 7.85
CA PHE A 172 -22.83 40.15 8.25
C PHE A 172 -21.41 40.55 8.70
N PHE A 173 -20.83 39.85 9.67
CA PHE A 173 -19.52 40.21 10.20
C PHE A 173 -18.37 39.91 9.23
N MET A 174 -18.46 38.82 8.46
CA MET A 174 -17.47 38.53 7.40
C MET A 174 -17.43 39.66 6.37
N HIS A 175 -18.60 40.14 5.93
CA HIS A 175 -18.71 41.27 5.01
C HIS A 175 -18.20 42.56 5.66
N GLU A 176 -18.65 42.88 6.87
CA GLU A 176 -18.28 44.13 7.52
C GLU A 176 -16.76 44.20 7.78
N PHE A 177 -16.15 43.16 8.33
CA PHE A 177 -14.71 43.13 8.59
C PHE A 177 -13.84 42.79 7.37
N ARG A 178 -14.45 42.58 6.19
CA ARG A 178 -13.76 42.16 4.96
C ARG A 178 -12.85 40.96 5.21
N MET A 179 -13.44 39.96 5.85
CA MET A 179 -12.81 38.68 6.14
C MET A 179 -13.23 37.65 5.09
N GLU A 180 -12.37 36.66 4.86
CA GLU A 180 -12.61 35.55 3.94
C GLU A 180 -12.65 34.25 4.75
N THR A 181 -13.41 33.26 4.27
CA THR A 181 -13.48 31.97 4.94
C THR A 181 -12.12 31.28 4.90
N LEU A 182 -11.75 30.60 6.00
CA LEU A 182 -10.48 29.90 6.10
C LEU A 182 -10.65 28.44 5.70
N PRO A 183 -10.10 27.99 4.55
CA PRO A 183 -10.09 26.58 4.20
C PRO A 183 -9.08 25.85 5.08
N VAL A 184 -9.55 24.84 5.82
CA VAL A 184 -8.68 23.92 6.56
C VAL A 184 -8.92 22.51 6.08
N HIS A 185 -7.82 21.83 5.79
CA HIS A 185 -7.88 20.43 5.46
C HIS A 185 -8.07 19.60 6.72
N ARG A 186 -9.20 18.90 6.82
CA ARG A 186 -9.42 17.92 7.87
C ARG A 186 -9.15 16.54 7.29
N SER A 187 -8.07 15.91 7.75
CA SER A 187 -7.77 14.50 7.46
C SER A 187 -8.84 13.62 8.11
N LEU A 188 -9.51 12.80 7.30
CA LEU A 188 -10.46 11.76 7.71
C LEU A 188 -9.83 10.40 7.33
N GLY A 189 -8.96 9.89 8.19
CA GLY A 189 -8.25 8.62 7.97
C GLY A 189 -7.14 8.69 6.91
N GLU A 190 -6.69 7.52 6.43
CA GLU A 190 -5.49 7.37 5.58
C GLU A 190 -5.69 7.77 4.10
N ALA A 191 -6.92 7.93 3.62
CA ALA A 191 -7.20 8.15 2.19
C ALA A 191 -8.23 9.26 1.88
N GLY A 192 -8.83 9.87 2.89
CA GLY A 192 -9.85 10.90 2.71
C GLY A 192 -9.52 12.15 3.50
N GLY A 193 -9.73 13.32 2.91
CA GLY A 193 -9.79 14.54 3.70
C GLY A 193 -10.69 15.55 3.03
N LYS A 194 -11.51 16.23 3.84
CA LYS A 194 -12.43 17.25 3.37
C LYS A 194 -11.83 18.63 3.66
N ILE A 195 -11.95 19.55 2.70
CA ILE A 195 -11.71 20.96 2.99
C ILE A 195 -12.95 21.48 3.73
N VAL A 196 -12.76 21.89 4.98
CA VAL A 196 -13.79 22.55 5.78
C VAL A 196 -13.51 24.05 5.73
N GLN A 197 -14.52 24.83 5.35
CA GLN A 197 -14.45 26.29 5.36
C GLN A 197 -14.86 26.80 6.74
N HIS A 198 -14.00 27.58 7.38
CA HIS A 198 -14.29 28.20 8.68
C HIS A 198 -14.66 29.68 8.49
N GLY A 199 -15.83 30.08 9.00
CA GLY A 199 -16.34 31.46 8.96
C GLY A 199 -16.23 32.19 10.31
N TRP A 200 -17.10 33.19 10.51
CA TRP A 200 -17.08 34.10 11.66
C TRP A 200 -17.05 33.42 13.04
N GLN A 201 -17.66 32.23 13.18
CA GLN A 201 -17.67 31.47 14.43
C GLN A 201 -16.27 31.22 14.98
N VAL A 202 -15.33 30.88 14.09
CA VAL A 202 -13.93 30.65 14.45
C VAL A 202 -13.19 31.96 14.60
N LEU A 203 -13.44 32.92 13.69
CA LEU A 203 -12.71 34.18 13.66
C LEU A 203 -12.97 35.01 14.94
N SER A 204 -14.22 35.07 15.37
CA SER A 204 -14.63 35.78 16.59
C SER A 204 -14.01 35.23 17.88
N SER A 205 -13.39 34.04 17.89
CA SER A 205 -12.70 33.48 19.08
C SER A 205 -11.58 34.36 19.63
N VAL A 206 -10.99 35.24 18.82
CA VAL A 206 -9.94 36.17 19.27
C VAL A 206 -10.50 37.29 20.15
N LEU A 207 -11.82 37.50 20.16
CA LEU A 207 -12.48 38.51 21.00
C LEU A 207 -12.71 38.00 22.44
N PHE A 208 -12.66 36.69 22.66
CA PHE A 208 -13.00 36.05 23.92
C PHE A 208 -11.78 35.32 24.49
N ILE A 209 -11.42 35.65 25.73
CA ILE A 209 -10.41 34.94 26.52
C ILE A 209 -11.16 34.23 27.65
N GLY A 210 -11.48 32.96 27.41
CA GLY A 210 -12.01 32.07 28.44
C GLY A 210 -10.90 31.49 29.32
N THR A 211 -11.18 30.34 29.93
CA THR A 211 -10.27 29.66 30.87
C THR A 211 -9.28 28.69 30.22
N ASP A 212 -9.33 28.47 28.90
CA ASP A 212 -8.35 27.68 28.17
C ASP A 212 -7.21 28.54 27.58
N TYR A 213 -6.00 28.29 28.10
CA TYR A 213 -4.76 28.98 27.73
C TYR A 213 -3.76 28.06 27.01
N LYS A 214 -4.21 26.97 26.39
CA LYS A 214 -3.34 26.12 25.57
C LYS A 214 -2.82 26.87 24.35
N VAL A 215 -3.58 27.83 23.83
CA VAL A 215 -3.29 28.55 22.59
C VAL A 215 -3.21 30.04 22.84
N LEU A 216 -2.20 30.67 22.24
CA LEU A 216 -1.90 32.09 22.39
C LEU A 216 -2.98 32.99 21.77
N VAL A 217 -3.56 32.60 20.63
CA VAL A 217 -4.55 33.39 19.90
C VAL A 217 -5.74 32.51 19.51
N GLY A 218 -6.94 32.91 19.90
CA GLY A 218 -8.18 32.15 19.70
C GLY A 218 -8.36 31.01 20.71
N GLU A 219 -9.28 30.11 20.37
CA GLU A 219 -9.73 28.99 21.24
C GLU A 219 -9.44 27.60 20.63
N LEU A 220 -9.08 27.53 19.34
CA LEU A 220 -8.88 26.27 18.64
C LEU A 220 -7.43 25.75 18.77
N PRO A 221 -7.22 24.41 18.81
CA PRO A 221 -5.91 23.81 18.99
C PRO A 221 -4.88 24.18 17.89
N PRO A 222 -3.58 24.23 18.21
CA PRO A 222 -2.52 24.63 17.26
C PRO A 222 -2.41 23.71 16.04
N GLU A 223 -2.73 22.42 16.18
CA GLU A 223 -2.62 21.40 15.14
C GLU A 223 -3.55 21.69 13.93
N SER A 224 -4.57 22.52 14.14
CA SER A 224 -5.48 22.94 13.06
C SER A 224 -4.85 23.93 12.07
N GLY A 225 -3.72 24.56 12.41
CA GLY A 225 -3.12 25.65 11.63
C GLY A 225 -3.93 26.96 11.64
N LEU A 226 -5.12 26.97 12.26
CA LEU A 226 -6.02 28.14 12.35
C LEU A 226 -5.45 29.28 13.19
N PRO A 227 -4.82 29.06 14.37
CA PRO A 227 -4.29 30.17 15.18
C PRO A 227 -3.27 31.04 14.43
N ILE A 228 -2.44 30.43 13.59
CA ILE A 228 -1.49 31.14 12.71
C ILE A 228 -2.25 32.04 11.74
N ARG A 229 -3.28 31.49 11.07
CA ARG A 229 -4.11 32.22 10.10
C ARG A 229 -4.90 33.35 10.74
N LEU A 230 -5.49 33.11 11.90
CA LEU A 230 -6.18 34.13 12.69
C LEU A 230 -5.25 35.30 12.96
N THR A 231 -4.04 35.02 13.44
CA THR A 231 -3.05 36.07 13.76
C THR A 231 -2.65 36.87 12.52
N GLN A 232 -2.35 36.20 11.40
CA GLN A 232 -2.02 36.86 10.13
C GLN A 232 -3.18 37.73 9.63
N MET A 233 -4.41 37.24 9.71
CA MET A 233 -5.62 37.93 9.25
C MET A 233 -5.91 39.18 10.09
N TYR A 234 -5.80 39.06 11.42
CA TYR A 234 -6.06 40.15 12.37
C TYR A 234 -4.95 41.21 12.37
N LEU A 235 -3.69 40.81 12.13
CA LEU A 235 -2.57 41.73 11.86
C LEU A 235 -2.67 42.43 10.50
N GLY A 236 -3.58 41.98 9.63
CA GLY A 236 -3.78 42.60 8.32
C GLY A 236 -2.62 42.37 7.35
N VAL A 237 -1.89 41.25 7.51
CA VAL A 237 -0.82 40.89 6.57
C VAL A 237 -1.46 40.64 5.19
N PRO A 238 -1.04 41.35 4.12
CA PRO A 238 -1.60 41.17 2.79
C PRO A 238 -1.21 39.79 2.21
N TRP A 239 -1.88 39.36 1.14
CA TRP A 239 -1.60 38.11 0.41
C TRP A 239 -1.85 36.80 1.16
N VAL A 240 -2.27 36.84 2.43
CA VAL A 240 -2.50 35.62 3.25
C VAL A 240 -3.59 34.73 2.68
N SER A 241 -4.67 35.31 2.14
CA SER A 241 -5.74 34.54 1.51
C SER A 241 -5.28 33.94 0.19
N THR A 242 -4.64 34.71 -0.69
CA THR A 242 -4.02 34.22 -1.93
C THR A 242 -3.08 33.05 -1.67
N LEU A 243 -2.19 33.18 -0.68
CA LEU A 243 -1.25 32.13 -0.28
C LEU A 243 -1.97 30.86 0.18
N SER A 244 -3.06 31.00 0.92
CA SER A 244 -3.83 29.87 1.43
C SER A 244 -4.56 29.13 0.31
N SER A 245 -5.18 29.86 -0.62
CA SER A 245 -5.84 29.29 -1.80
C SER A 245 -4.84 28.53 -2.67
N ILE A 246 -3.65 29.11 -2.94
CA ILE A 246 -2.59 28.43 -3.71
C ILE A 246 -2.18 27.11 -3.02
N LYS A 247 -1.91 27.13 -1.70
CA LYS A 247 -1.55 25.92 -0.95
C LYS A 247 -2.63 24.85 -0.98
N ALA A 248 -3.90 25.24 -0.88
CA ALA A 248 -5.02 24.31 -0.93
C ALA A 248 -5.12 23.62 -2.30
N VAL A 249 -4.99 24.38 -3.39
CA VAL A 249 -5.05 23.87 -4.76
C VAL A 249 -3.85 22.97 -5.06
N ILE A 250 -2.63 23.37 -4.73
CA ILE A 250 -1.43 22.51 -4.89
C ILE A 250 -1.60 21.19 -4.12
N GLY A 251 -2.09 21.26 -2.88
CA GLY A 251 -2.36 20.07 -2.07
C GLY A 251 -3.40 19.14 -2.71
N GLU A 252 -4.40 19.69 -3.39
CA GLU A 252 -5.38 18.89 -4.14
C GLU A 252 -4.78 18.25 -5.40
N LEU A 253 -4.02 19.02 -6.21
CA LEU A 253 -3.39 18.51 -7.43
C LEU A 253 -2.37 17.42 -7.13
N ASN A 254 -1.50 17.63 -6.13
CA ASN A 254 -0.52 16.62 -5.71
C ASN A 254 -1.21 15.32 -5.26
N ARG A 255 -2.38 15.39 -4.61
CA ARG A 255 -3.15 14.19 -4.25
C ARG A 255 -3.73 13.50 -5.48
N LYS A 256 -4.27 14.25 -6.45
CA LYS A 256 -4.77 13.68 -7.71
C LYS A 256 -3.64 13.02 -8.49
N GLU A 257 -2.48 13.66 -8.56
CA GLU A 257 -1.28 13.12 -9.19
C GLU A 257 -0.78 11.86 -8.47
N LEU A 258 -0.71 11.86 -7.13
CA LEU A 258 -0.36 10.66 -6.35
C LEU A 258 -1.35 9.51 -6.57
N ALA A 259 -2.66 9.78 -6.57
CA ALA A 259 -3.68 8.77 -6.82
C ALA A 259 -3.59 8.21 -8.25
N ARG A 260 -3.36 9.08 -9.24
CA ARG A 260 -3.14 8.69 -10.63
C ARG A 260 -1.87 7.86 -10.81
N ASN A 261 -0.76 8.28 -10.20
CA ASN A 261 0.51 7.57 -10.23
C ASN A 261 0.42 6.21 -9.55
N ARG A 262 -0.35 6.08 -8.45
CA ARG A 262 -0.65 4.78 -7.83
C ARG A 262 -1.38 3.85 -8.80
N LEU A 263 -2.49 4.30 -9.39
CA LEU A 263 -3.24 3.50 -10.37
C LEU A 263 -2.37 3.08 -11.57
N GLN A 264 -1.49 3.97 -12.04
CA GLN A 264 -0.58 3.67 -13.14
C GLN A 264 0.53 2.70 -12.72
N ASN A 265 1.10 2.87 -11.52
CA ASN A 265 2.09 1.94 -10.97
C ASN A 265 1.50 0.56 -10.72
N ASP A 266 0.28 0.47 -10.18
CA ASP A 266 -0.44 -0.79 -9.97
C ASP A 266 -0.73 -1.48 -11.32
N ALA A 267 -1.09 -0.71 -12.36
CA ALA A 267 -1.27 -1.22 -13.71
C ALA A 267 0.06 -1.71 -14.33
N LEU A 268 1.15 -0.97 -14.15
CA LEU A 268 2.50 -1.36 -14.59
C LEU A 268 2.99 -2.62 -13.86
N GLU A 269 2.76 -2.72 -12.55
CA GLU A 269 3.11 -3.88 -11.74
C GLU A 269 2.32 -5.11 -12.21
N SER A 270 1.01 -4.98 -12.44
CA SER A 270 0.16 -6.05 -12.98
C SER A 270 0.62 -6.54 -14.37
N VAL A 271 0.99 -5.62 -15.28
CA VAL A 271 1.52 -5.98 -16.60
C VAL A 271 2.87 -6.70 -16.47
N ASN A 272 3.77 -6.19 -15.61
CA ASN A 272 5.07 -6.80 -15.38
C ASN A 272 4.96 -8.21 -14.76
N ASP A 273 4.06 -8.41 -13.81
CA ASP A 273 3.84 -9.72 -13.20
C ASP A 273 3.22 -10.73 -14.17
N ARG A 274 2.32 -10.26 -15.05
CA ARG A 274 1.81 -11.07 -16.16
C ARG A 274 2.94 -11.48 -17.11
N ILE A 275 3.83 -10.56 -17.49
CA ILE A 275 4.99 -10.86 -18.35
C ILE A 275 5.93 -11.86 -17.67
N LYS A 276 6.24 -11.69 -16.37
CA LYS A 276 7.06 -12.65 -15.61
C LYS A 276 6.46 -14.05 -15.61
N THR A 277 5.14 -14.16 -15.40
CA THR A 277 4.43 -15.45 -15.39
C THR A 277 4.52 -16.12 -16.77
N LEU A 278 4.24 -15.37 -17.84
CA LEU A 278 4.35 -15.87 -19.22
C LEU A 278 5.78 -16.27 -19.60
N ASN A 279 6.80 -15.53 -19.15
CA ASN A 279 8.21 -15.89 -19.37
C ASN A 279 8.57 -17.19 -18.64
N THR A 280 8.08 -17.40 -17.42
CA THR A 280 8.32 -18.63 -16.66
C THR A 280 7.70 -19.84 -17.37
N GLU A 281 6.47 -19.68 -17.90
CA GLU A 281 5.83 -20.70 -18.72
C GLU A 281 6.61 -20.97 -20.02
N LEU A 282 7.03 -19.92 -20.72
CA LEU A 282 7.82 -20.02 -21.95
C LEU A 282 9.13 -20.79 -21.73
N ASP A 283 9.86 -20.47 -20.67
CA ASP A 283 11.12 -21.12 -20.32
C ASP A 283 10.90 -22.61 -20.02
N SER A 284 9.84 -22.96 -19.28
CA SER A 284 9.51 -24.36 -19.00
C SER A 284 9.23 -25.16 -20.29
N LYS A 285 8.54 -24.54 -21.26
CA LYS A 285 8.20 -25.14 -22.55
C LYS A 285 9.40 -25.25 -23.48
N LYS A 286 10.29 -24.26 -23.47
CA LYS A 286 11.58 -24.32 -24.20
C LYS A 286 12.47 -25.44 -23.66
N GLN A 287 12.55 -25.61 -22.34
CA GLN A 287 13.28 -26.74 -21.74
C GLN A 287 12.68 -28.11 -22.10
N GLU A 288 11.35 -28.22 -22.21
CA GLU A 288 10.68 -29.44 -22.68
C GLU A 288 11.00 -29.71 -24.16
N TRP A 289 11.00 -28.66 -24.99
CA TRP A 289 11.33 -28.73 -26.40
C TRP A 289 12.77 -29.21 -26.66
N ASP A 290 13.75 -28.71 -25.90
CA ASP A 290 15.16 -29.07 -26.07
C ASP A 290 15.47 -30.53 -25.73
N LYS A 291 14.67 -31.16 -24.86
CA LYS A 291 14.81 -32.58 -24.49
C LYS A 291 14.31 -33.53 -25.58
N LEU A 292 13.52 -33.05 -26.54
CA LEU A 292 12.95 -33.90 -27.59
C LEU A 292 13.96 -34.07 -28.73
N PRO A 293 14.13 -35.29 -29.27
CA PRO A 293 15.00 -35.53 -30.43
C PRO A 293 14.40 -34.92 -31.70
N THR A 294 15.26 -34.46 -32.60
CA THR A 294 14.84 -33.92 -33.90
C THR A 294 14.47 -35.06 -34.84
N ILE A 295 13.53 -34.82 -35.77
CA ILE A 295 13.08 -35.82 -36.76
C ILE A 295 14.26 -36.45 -37.50
N ALA A 296 15.29 -35.67 -37.84
CA ALA A 296 16.51 -36.14 -38.51
C ALA A 296 17.33 -37.16 -37.69
N VAL A 297 17.49 -36.92 -36.37
CA VAL A 297 18.23 -37.82 -35.49
C VAL A 297 17.47 -39.14 -35.32
N ALA A 298 16.15 -39.05 -35.21
CA ALA A 298 15.31 -40.21 -34.99
C ALA A 298 15.12 -41.07 -36.26
N THR A 299 15.08 -40.46 -37.45
CA THR A 299 15.10 -41.18 -38.75
C THR A 299 16.43 -41.88 -38.99
N ASN A 300 17.57 -41.24 -38.66
CA ASN A 300 18.88 -41.89 -38.70
C ASN A 300 18.93 -43.11 -37.77
N ARG A 301 18.37 -43.01 -36.55
CA ARG A 301 18.32 -44.12 -35.61
C ARG A 301 17.52 -45.32 -36.11
N ILE A 302 16.36 -45.07 -36.74
CA ILE A 302 15.57 -46.15 -37.37
C ILE A 302 16.35 -46.78 -38.54
N SER A 303 17.02 -45.97 -39.35
CA SER A 303 17.86 -46.45 -40.45
C SER A 303 18.98 -47.37 -39.93
N ASP A 304 19.69 -46.95 -38.89
CA ASP A 304 20.77 -47.74 -38.27
C ASP A 304 20.26 -49.08 -37.71
N LEU A 305 19.12 -49.07 -37.01
CA LEU A 305 18.51 -50.29 -36.48
C LEU A 305 18.04 -51.23 -37.60
N THR A 306 17.52 -50.69 -38.70
CA THR A 306 17.11 -51.47 -39.87
C THR A 306 18.30 -52.13 -40.56
N THR A 307 19.43 -51.42 -40.67
CA THR A 307 20.68 -51.98 -41.20
C THR A 307 21.16 -53.16 -40.35
N LYS A 308 21.23 -53.00 -39.03
CA LYS A 308 21.61 -54.08 -38.10
C LYS A 308 20.68 -55.29 -38.17
N LEU A 309 19.37 -55.06 -38.26
CA LEU A 309 18.40 -56.14 -38.40
C LEU A 309 18.65 -56.97 -39.67
N ASN A 310 19.01 -56.33 -40.78
CA ASN A 310 19.33 -57.02 -42.03
C ASN A 310 20.65 -57.81 -41.94
N GLU A 311 21.65 -57.28 -41.23
CA GLU A 311 22.91 -57.97 -40.95
C GLU A 311 22.68 -59.24 -40.12
N ASP A 312 21.91 -59.15 -39.03
CA ASP A 312 21.59 -60.29 -38.16
C ASP A 312 20.76 -61.36 -38.87
N ARG A 313 19.82 -60.96 -39.73
CA ARG A 313 19.08 -61.90 -40.61
C ARG A 313 19.99 -62.63 -41.59
N SER A 314 21.03 -61.97 -42.09
CA SER A 314 22.04 -62.58 -42.96
C SER A 314 22.90 -63.59 -42.20
N ILE A 315 23.29 -63.30 -40.96
CA ILE A 315 24.02 -64.23 -40.09
C ILE A 315 23.17 -65.48 -39.80
N LEU A 316 21.90 -65.30 -39.44
CA LEU A 316 20.99 -66.41 -39.15
C LEU A 316 20.87 -67.36 -40.36
N ARG A 317 20.70 -66.82 -41.58
CA ARG A 317 20.66 -67.64 -42.81
C ARG A 317 21.95 -68.43 -43.05
N LYS A 318 23.12 -67.92 -42.65
CA LYS A 318 24.39 -68.65 -42.76
C LYS A 318 24.47 -69.78 -41.73
N LEU A 319 24.01 -69.54 -40.50
CA LEU A 319 23.94 -70.55 -39.45
C LEU A 319 22.96 -71.68 -39.83
N ASP A 320 21.79 -71.36 -40.40
CA ASP A 320 20.83 -72.37 -40.87
C ASP A 320 21.46 -73.32 -41.90
N ARG A 321 22.22 -72.79 -42.85
CA ARG A 321 22.94 -73.61 -43.85
C ARG A 321 24.01 -74.49 -43.20
N ALA A 322 24.79 -73.92 -42.28
CA ALA A 322 25.83 -74.66 -41.58
C ALA A 322 25.26 -75.79 -40.71
N ILE A 323 24.09 -75.60 -40.10
CA ILE A 323 23.38 -76.64 -39.34
C ILE A 323 22.94 -77.77 -40.26
N ILE A 324 22.37 -77.46 -41.43
CA ILE A 324 21.97 -78.48 -42.43
C ILE A 324 23.17 -79.33 -42.84
N GLU A 325 24.31 -78.69 -43.14
CA GLU A 325 25.56 -79.37 -43.49
C GLU A 325 26.10 -80.22 -42.33
N ALA A 326 26.17 -79.67 -41.12
CA ALA A 326 26.64 -80.39 -39.93
C ALA A 326 25.75 -81.58 -39.56
N ASN A 327 24.43 -81.45 -39.73
CA ASN A 327 23.48 -82.54 -39.51
C ASN A 327 23.68 -83.66 -40.53
N SER A 328 23.91 -83.32 -41.81
CA SER A 328 24.23 -84.32 -42.83
C SER A 328 25.52 -85.10 -42.52
N ALA A 329 26.55 -84.41 -42.01
CA ALA A 329 27.81 -85.03 -41.59
C ALA A 329 27.64 -85.91 -40.34
N PHE A 330 26.81 -85.49 -39.38
CA PHE A 330 26.46 -86.29 -38.22
C PHE A 330 25.73 -87.59 -38.61
N GLU A 331 24.73 -87.51 -39.49
CA GLU A 331 24.01 -88.68 -39.99
C GLU A 331 24.93 -89.64 -40.75
N ALA A 332 25.81 -89.12 -41.61
CA ALA A 332 26.80 -89.94 -42.31
C ALA A 332 27.74 -90.66 -41.33
N ALA A 333 28.31 -89.95 -40.34
CA ALA A 333 29.17 -90.54 -39.32
C ALA A 333 28.42 -91.56 -38.44
N ASN A 334 27.14 -91.31 -38.16
CA ASN A 334 26.28 -92.24 -37.43
C ASN A 334 26.03 -93.54 -38.21
N ASN A 335 25.77 -93.44 -39.51
CA ASN A 335 25.60 -94.61 -40.38
C ASN A 335 26.88 -95.44 -40.46
N THR A 336 28.04 -94.81 -40.67
CA THR A 336 29.34 -95.52 -40.66
C THR A 336 29.60 -96.22 -39.32
N LEU A 337 29.25 -95.60 -38.19
CA LEU A 337 29.37 -96.24 -36.88
C LEU A 337 28.47 -97.48 -36.74
N LEU A 338 27.24 -97.42 -37.27
CA LEU A 338 26.32 -98.56 -37.26
C LEU A 338 26.82 -99.69 -38.16
N GLU A 339 27.38 -99.37 -39.32
CA GLU A 339 28.01 -100.32 -40.24
C GLU A 339 29.23 -100.98 -39.60
N ASP A 340 30.19 -100.22 -39.08
CA ASP A 340 31.38 -100.76 -38.39
C ASP A 340 31.01 -101.65 -37.20
N ARG A 341 29.96 -101.28 -36.45
CA ARG A 341 29.44 -102.11 -35.34
C ARG A 341 28.87 -103.42 -35.87
N ARG A 342 28.14 -103.38 -36.98
CA ARG A 342 27.55 -104.55 -37.62
C ARG A 342 28.63 -105.47 -38.16
N ASP A 343 29.66 -104.92 -38.82
CA ASP A 343 30.82 -105.67 -39.32
C ASP A 343 31.55 -106.40 -38.18
N LEU A 344 31.82 -105.69 -37.07
CA LEU A 344 32.44 -106.29 -35.89
C LEU A 344 31.57 -107.41 -35.30
N GLN A 345 30.26 -107.17 -35.15
CA GLN A 345 29.34 -108.17 -34.61
C GLN A 345 29.25 -109.41 -35.51
N ASN A 346 29.11 -109.21 -36.82
CA ASN A 346 29.08 -110.30 -37.80
C ASN A 346 30.38 -111.12 -37.76
N HIS A 347 31.55 -110.46 -37.59
CA HIS A 347 32.84 -111.15 -37.46
C HIS A 347 32.93 -111.96 -36.16
N VAL A 348 32.50 -111.39 -35.03
CA VAL A 348 32.44 -112.08 -33.74
C VAL A 348 31.51 -113.29 -33.81
N ASP A 349 30.31 -113.12 -34.37
CA ASP A 349 29.32 -114.18 -34.52
C ASP A 349 29.80 -115.28 -35.48
N ALA A 350 30.43 -114.92 -36.60
CA ALA A 350 31.00 -115.87 -37.55
C ALA A 350 32.17 -116.66 -36.95
N THR A 351 33.05 -115.99 -36.20
CA THR A 351 34.18 -116.64 -35.51
C THR A 351 33.69 -117.57 -34.40
N ALA A 352 32.67 -117.16 -33.63
CA ALA A 352 32.05 -117.99 -32.62
C ALA A 352 31.34 -119.21 -33.24
N ALA A 353 30.61 -119.02 -34.35
CA ALA A 353 29.96 -120.10 -35.08
C ALA A 353 30.99 -121.10 -35.65
N ASP A 354 32.08 -120.63 -36.25
CA ASP A 354 33.17 -121.49 -36.73
C ASP A 354 33.77 -122.34 -35.60
N GLY A 355 33.99 -121.73 -34.42
CA GLY A 355 34.39 -122.46 -33.21
C GLY A 355 33.41 -123.55 -32.79
N VAL A 356 32.10 -123.29 -32.85
CA VAL A 356 31.06 -124.29 -32.54
C VAL A 356 31.04 -125.42 -33.56
N PHE A 357 31.09 -125.11 -34.86
CA PHE A 357 31.07 -126.14 -35.91
C PHE A 357 32.30 -127.05 -35.87
N ARG A 358 33.48 -126.51 -35.52
CA ARG A 358 34.70 -127.30 -35.30
C ARG A 358 34.65 -128.19 -34.06
N ALA A 359 33.79 -127.88 -33.09
CA ALA A 359 33.61 -128.70 -31.88
C ALA A 359 32.58 -129.84 -32.06
N LEU A 360 31.88 -129.90 -33.20
CA LEU A 360 30.92 -130.98 -33.48
C LEU A 360 31.65 -132.26 -33.91
N GLU A 361 31.31 -133.38 -33.28
CA GLU A 361 31.82 -134.71 -33.65
C GLU A 361 30.77 -135.52 -34.41
N PRO A 362 30.67 -135.40 -35.75
CA PRO A 362 29.68 -136.14 -36.52
C PRO A 362 29.88 -137.65 -36.38
N SER A 363 28.79 -138.41 -36.21
CA SER A 363 28.82 -139.88 -36.15
C SER A 363 28.82 -140.52 -37.55
N CYS A 364 28.29 -139.81 -38.55
CA CYS A 364 28.25 -140.21 -39.95
C CYS A 364 28.49 -139.00 -40.89
N CYS A 365 28.83 -139.25 -42.15
CA CYS A 365 29.00 -138.22 -43.16
C CYS A 365 27.62 -137.67 -43.59
N PRO A 366 27.34 -136.36 -43.45
CA PRO A 366 26.01 -135.81 -43.73
C PRO A 366 25.61 -135.82 -45.21
N ARG A 367 26.51 -136.19 -46.13
CA ARG A 367 26.22 -136.25 -47.58
C ARG A 367 25.88 -137.65 -48.09
N CYS A 368 26.53 -138.69 -47.56
CA CYS A 368 26.36 -140.07 -48.01
C CYS A 368 25.96 -141.05 -46.88
N GLU A 369 25.72 -140.52 -45.67
CA GLU A 369 25.26 -141.20 -44.45
C GLU A 369 26.14 -142.35 -43.95
N HIS A 370 27.34 -142.54 -44.52
CA HIS A 370 28.28 -143.54 -44.03
C HIS A 370 28.82 -143.18 -42.65
N SER A 371 28.92 -144.17 -41.76
CA SER A 371 29.49 -144.00 -40.42
C SER A 371 30.99 -143.68 -40.48
N ILE A 372 31.41 -142.71 -39.68
CA ILE A 372 32.83 -142.32 -39.62
C ILE A 372 33.52 -143.25 -38.63
N SER A 373 34.56 -143.96 -39.09
CA SER A 373 35.30 -144.90 -38.25
C SER A 373 36.07 -144.18 -37.14
N LYS A 374 36.22 -144.83 -35.99
CA LYS A 374 36.99 -144.29 -34.85
C LYS A 374 38.43 -143.94 -35.25
N SER A 375 39.05 -144.73 -36.13
CA SER A 375 40.39 -144.47 -36.65
C SER A 375 40.51 -143.14 -37.41
N LYS A 376 39.48 -142.71 -38.14
CA LYS A 376 39.48 -141.43 -38.86
C LYS A 376 39.34 -140.24 -37.91
N LYS A 377 38.62 -140.39 -36.80
CA LYS A 377 38.48 -139.35 -35.77
C LYS A 377 39.78 -139.14 -34.97
N GLU A 378 40.48 -140.22 -34.64
CA GLU A 378 41.80 -140.13 -33.98
C GLU A 378 42.88 -139.52 -34.90
N LEU A 379 42.76 -139.73 -36.21
CA LEU A 379 43.61 -139.07 -37.20
C LEU A 379 43.38 -137.56 -37.27
N GLU A 380 42.14 -137.09 -37.09
CA GLU A 380 41.83 -135.66 -37.04
C GLU A 380 42.50 -134.98 -35.84
N SER A 381 42.48 -135.61 -34.65
CA SER A 381 43.10 -135.03 -33.45
C SER A 381 44.63 -135.03 -33.46
N THR A 382 45.26 -135.93 -34.23
CA THR A 382 46.73 -136.08 -34.26
C THR A 382 47.40 -135.44 -35.47
N SER A 383 46.69 -135.33 -36.60
CA SER A 383 47.24 -134.82 -37.87
C SER A 383 46.53 -133.59 -38.43
N ASN A 384 45.48 -133.10 -37.76
CA ASN A 384 44.61 -132.02 -38.26
C ASN A 384 44.03 -132.29 -39.67
N ALA A 385 43.87 -133.56 -40.04
CA ALA A 385 43.19 -133.96 -41.28
C ALA A 385 41.71 -134.25 -40.97
N CYS A 386 40.79 -133.56 -41.65
CA CYS A 386 39.35 -133.64 -41.35
C CYS A 386 38.83 -135.08 -41.37
N SER A 387 38.10 -135.50 -40.33
CA SER A 387 37.62 -136.89 -40.22
C SER A 387 36.59 -137.29 -41.29
N LEU A 388 36.00 -136.30 -41.98
CA LEU A 388 35.02 -136.50 -43.06
C LEU A 388 35.69 -136.70 -44.43
N CYS A 389 36.46 -135.71 -44.91
CA CYS A 389 37.03 -135.70 -46.25
C CYS A 389 38.53 -136.03 -46.31
N GLY A 390 39.24 -135.95 -45.18
CA GLY A 390 40.69 -136.20 -45.10
C GLY A 390 41.58 -135.05 -45.58
N GLU A 391 41.01 -133.90 -45.97
CA GLU A 391 41.79 -132.69 -46.29
C GLU A 391 42.33 -132.03 -45.01
N ALA A 392 43.45 -131.31 -45.14
CA ALA A 392 44.07 -130.59 -44.04
C ALA A 392 43.17 -129.44 -43.55
N ILE A 393 42.91 -129.39 -42.25
CA ILE A 393 42.20 -128.29 -41.61
C ILE A 393 43.18 -127.12 -41.49
N HIS A 394 43.12 -126.18 -42.42
CA HIS A 394 43.89 -124.95 -42.37
C HIS A 394 43.24 -123.96 -41.39
N GLY A 395 43.93 -123.65 -40.29
CA GLY A 395 43.61 -122.50 -39.44
C GLY A 395 44.18 -121.22 -40.04
N ASP A 396 43.74 -120.84 -41.24
CA ASP A 396 44.42 -119.80 -42.03
C ASP A 396 43.53 -118.58 -42.27
N VAL A 397 43.17 -117.93 -41.16
CA VAL A 397 42.91 -116.49 -41.03
C VAL A 397 43.19 -116.14 -39.57
N ASP A 398 44.09 -115.20 -39.29
CA ASP A 398 44.28 -114.71 -37.91
C ASP A 398 43.06 -113.86 -37.51
N ALA A 399 41.99 -114.53 -37.09
CA ALA A 399 40.71 -113.92 -36.73
C ALA A 399 40.87 -112.81 -35.68
N ALA A 400 41.93 -112.89 -34.86
CA ALA A 400 42.29 -111.88 -33.88
C ALA A 400 42.83 -110.58 -34.52
N GLU A 401 43.51 -110.65 -35.67
CA GLU A 401 43.99 -109.47 -36.39
C GLU A 401 42.85 -108.73 -37.10
N ILE A 402 41.92 -109.47 -37.73
CA ILE A 402 40.71 -108.88 -38.32
C ILE A 402 39.84 -108.21 -37.25
N GLU A 403 39.64 -108.88 -36.11
CA GLU A 403 38.89 -108.29 -35.00
C GLU A 403 39.54 -107.01 -34.47
N ARG A 404 40.88 -106.98 -34.36
CA ARG A 404 41.64 -105.78 -33.94
C ARG A 404 41.42 -104.61 -34.90
N ASN A 405 41.45 -104.86 -36.21
CA ASN A 405 41.22 -103.85 -37.24
C ASN A 405 39.78 -103.34 -37.24
N LEU A 406 38.79 -104.21 -37.06
CA LEU A 406 37.38 -103.84 -36.94
C LEU A 406 37.12 -103.01 -35.66
N ARG A 407 37.74 -103.38 -34.53
CA ARG A 407 37.69 -102.57 -33.30
C ARG A 407 38.31 -101.19 -33.49
N HIS A 408 39.42 -101.08 -34.21
CA HIS A 408 40.06 -99.79 -34.50
C HIS A 408 39.18 -98.90 -35.40
N ARG A 409 38.57 -99.48 -36.45
CA ARG A 409 37.58 -98.79 -37.30
C ARG A 409 36.39 -98.27 -36.48
N LEU A 410 35.82 -99.12 -35.63
CA LEU A 410 34.71 -98.75 -34.76
C LEU A 410 35.06 -97.58 -33.83
N GLU A 411 36.28 -97.54 -33.29
CA GLU A 411 36.70 -96.44 -32.42
C GLU A 411 36.89 -95.14 -33.22
N ALA A 412 37.42 -95.22 -34.45
CA ALA A 412 37.52 -94.08 -35.35
C ALA A 412 36.13 -93.52 -35.73
N SER A 413 35.14 -94.37 -36.03
CA SER A 413 33.78 -93.91 -36.35
C SER A 413 33.03 -93.37 -35.13
N LYS A 414 33.29 -93.87 -33.91
CA LYS A 414 32.79 -93.25 -32.67
C LYS A 414 33.34 -91.83 -32.49
N GLN A 415 34.64 -91.63 -32.70
CA GLN A 415 35.26 -90.30 -32.60
C GLN A 415 34.75 -89.35 -33.68
N ALA A 416 34.55 -89.84 -34.91
CA ALA A 416 33.95 -89.05 -35.99
C ALA A 416 32.51 -88.61 -35.67
N LYS A 417 31.69 -89.50 -35.09
CA LYS A 417 30.33 -89.17 -34.64
C LYS A 417 30.34 -88.15 -33.50
N SER A 418 31.19 -88.33 -32.48
CA SER A 418 31.24 -87.40 -31.34
C SER A 418 31.69 -86.00 -31.75
N LYS A 419 32.64 -85.89 -32.68
CA LYS A 419 33.09 -84.63 -33.27
C LYS A 419 31.98 -83.96 -34.09
N SER A 420 31.25 -84.72 -34.90
CA SER A 420 30.14 -84.18 -35.70
C SER A 420 28.97 -83.73 -34.82
N ALA A 421 28.68 -84.46 -33.73
CA ALA A 421 27.65 -84.12 -32.76
C ALA A 421 27.98 -82.84 -31.97
N SER A 422 29.23 -82.66 -31.54
CA SER A 422 29.65 -81.45 -30.83
C SER A 422 29.63 -80.21 -31.74
N GLN A 423 29.99 -80.38 -33.02
CA GLN A 423 29.89 -79.31 -34.01
C GLN A 423 28.43 -78.91 -34.28
N LEU A 424 27.53 -79.88 -34.45
CA LEU A 424 26.10 -79.61 -34.64
C LEU A 424 25.51 -78.85 -33.45
N LYS A 425 25.75 -79.34 -32.22
CA LYS A 425 25.27 -78.70 -30.99
C LYS A 425 25.77 -77.25 -30.84
N SER A 426 27.04 -77.00 -31.16
CA SER A 426 27.62 -75.65 -31.11
C SER A 426 26.93 -74.69 -32.07
N LEU A 427 26.57 -75.15 -33.28
CA LEU A 427 25.88 -74.34 -34.28
C LEU A 427 24.41 -74.07 -33.87
N GLU A 428 23.72 -75.05 -33.31
CA GLU A 428 22.36 -74.88 -32.76
C GLU A 428 22.33 -73.87 -31.60
N GLU A 429 23.32 -73.91 -30.70
CA GLU A 429 23.46 -72.91 -29.63
C GLU A 429 23.72 -71.50 -30.17
N GLN A 430 24.52 -71.36 -31.24
CA GLN A 430 24.76 -70.07 -31.91
C GLN A 430 23.50 -69.54 -32.60
N GLN A 431 22.73 -70.41 -33.26
CA GLN A 431 21.47 -70.05 -33.92
C GLN A 431 20.44 -69.53 -32.91
N SER A 432 20.28 -70.22 -31.77
CA SER A 432 19.36 -69.80 -30.70
C SER A 432 19.69 -68.40 -30.16
N ARG A 433 20.97 -68.14 -29.84
CA ARG A 433 21.41 -66.80 -29.39
C ARG A 433 21.18 -65.71 -30.42
N GLN A 434 21.39 -66.04 -31.70
CA GLN A 434 21.15 -65.08 -32.79
C GLN A 434 19.66 -64.77 -32.96
N GLN A 435 18.76 -65.76 -32.76
CA GLN A 435 17.31 -65.55 -32.79
C GLN A 435 16.83 -64.64 -31.64
N GLU A 436 17.36 -64.82 -30.43
CA GLU A 436 17.06 -63.95 -29.28
C GLU A 436 17.47 -62.49 -29.56
N SER A 437 18.69 -62.26 -30.04
CA SER A 437 19.17 -60.91 -30.42
C SER A 437 18.30 -60.24 -31.49
N LEU A 438 17.82 -61.02 -32.45
CA LEU A 438 16.96 -60.54 -33.53
C LEU A 438 15.59 -60.11 -32.99
N ALA A 439 14.99 -60.89 -32.08
CA ALA A 439 13.73 -60.54 -31.44
C ALA A 439 13.83 -59.25 -30.60
N GLU A 440 14.93 -59.05 -29.87
CA GLU A 440 15.19 -57.81 -29.11
C GLU A 440 15.33 -56.58 -30.03
N LEU A 441 16.02 -56.73 -31.16
CA LEU A 441 16.16 -55.66 -32.15
C LEU A 441 14.82 -55.31 -32.81
N GLU A 442 14.00 -56.30 -33.16
CA GLU A 442 12.65 -56.07 -33.71
C GLU A 442 11.74 -55.34 -32.71
N ALA A 443 11.79 -55.72 -31.42
CA ALA A 443 11.06 -55.02 -30.36
C ALA A 443 11.53 -53.56 -30.20
N THR A 444 12.84 -53.33 -30.27
CA THR A 444 13.44 -51.99 -30.21
C THR A 444 13.01 -51.12 -31.39
N LEU A 445 13.03 -51.69 -32.61
CA LEU A 445 12.60 -51.01 -33.84
C LEU A 445 11.12 -50.61 -33.75
N LEU A 446 10.25 -51.52 -33.30
CA LEU A 446 8.82 -51.26 -33.14
C LEU A 446 8.56 -50.14 -32.11
N ASN A 447 9.29 -50.13 -31.01
CA ASN A 447 9.19 -49.09 -29.99
C ASN A 447 9.67 -47.73 -30.50
N GLU A 448 10.72 -47.67 -31.31
CA GLU A 448 11.14 -46.43 -31.96
C GLU A 448 10.11 -45.96 -32.99
N ALA A 449 9.56 -46.85 -33.82
CA ALA A 449 8.55 -46.51 -34.83
C ALA A 449 7.25 -45.96 -34.20
N LYS A 450 6.78 -46.52 -33.08
CA LYS A 450 5.60 -46.04 -32.34
C LYS A 450 5.71 -44.60 -31.84
N LYS A 451 6.93 -44.07 -31.67
CA LYS A 451 7.14 -42.66 -31.29
C LYS A 451 6.72 -41.67 -32.41
N PHE A 452 6.42 -42.15 -33.61
CA PHE A 452 6.09 -41.34 -34.79
C PHE A 452 4.60 -41.39 -35.23
N GLU A 453 3.76 -42.29 -34.71
CA GLU A 453 2.34 -42.41 -35.12
C GLU A 453 1.41 -41.32 -34.54
N LYS A 454 1.88 -40.51 -33.58
CA LYS A 454 1.13 -39.37 -33.01
C LYS A 454 1.67 -38.04 -33.56
N PRO A 455 0.86 -36.96 -33.65
CA PRO A 455 1.42 -35.62 -33.85
C PRO A 455 2.54 -35.44 -32.83
N SER A 456 3.75 -35.16 -33.32
CA SER A 456 4.92 -35.14 -32.45
C SER A 456 4.65 -34.09 -31.37
N ARG A 457 4.81 -34.48 -30.10
CA ARG A 457 4.75 -33.56 -28.94
C ARG A 457 5.56 -32.28 -29.20
N ARG A 458 6.62 -32.41 -30.00
CA ARG A 458 7.38 -31.30 -30.57
C ARG A 458 6.49 -30.30 -31.33
N ASN A 459 5.75 -30.69 -32.37
CA ASN A 459 4.89 -29.74 -33.12
C ASN A 459 3.84 -29.03 -32.25
N GLU A 460 3.31 -29.70 -31.22
CA GLU A 460 2.40 -29.07 -30.25
C GLU A 460 3.12 -28.00 -29.42
N LEU A 461 4.29 -28.33 -28.87
CA LEU A 461 5.14 -27.39 -28.14
C LEU A 461 5.56 -26.18 -28.98
N ALA A 462 5.74 -26.32 -30.29
CA ALA A 462 6.07 -25.19 -31.19
C ALA A 462 4.93 -24.18 -31.23
N LYS A 463 3.69 -24.68 -31.35
CA LYS A 463 2.50 -23.84 -31.33
C LYS A 463 2.32 -23.17 -29.97
N GLU A 464 2.51 -23.92 -28.88
CA GLU A 464 2.44 -23.38 -27.52
C GLU A 464 3.47 -22.27 -27.29
N ILE A 465 4.73 -22.46 -27.71
CA ILE A 465 5.80 -21.46 -27.63
C ILE A 465 5.45 -20.22 -28.44
N ALA A 466 5.02 -20.37 -29.70
CA ALA A 466 4.66 -19.24 -30.56
C ALA A 466 3.49 -18.41 -29.99
N VAL A 467 2.50 -19.07 -29.37
CA VAL A 467 1.38 -18.39 -28.70
C VAL A 467 1.86 -17.61 -27.47
N LEU A 468 2.77 -18.18 -26.67
CA LEU A 468 3.34 -17.51 -25.50
C LEU A 468 4.18 -16.29 -25.90
N GLU A 469 5.03 -16.42 -26.92
CA GLU A 469 5.83 -15.31 -27.46
C GLU A 469 4.95 -14.17 -27.96
N ALA A 470 3.88 -14.48 -28.69
CA ALA A 470 2.90 -13.48 -29.15
C ALA A 470 2.19 -12.76 -27.99
N ARG A 471 1.81 -13.49 -26.93
CA ARG A 471 1.16 -12.92 -25.73
C ARG A 471 2.10 -11.99 -24.94
N ILE A 472 3.39 -12.29 -24.91
CA ILE A 472 4.41 -11.43 -24.27
C ILE A 472 4.59 -10.15 -25.09
N GLU A 473 4.62 -10.25 -26.42
CA GLU A 473 4.71 -9.08 -27.31
C GLU A 473 3.48 -8.15 -27.16
N GLU A 474 2.28 -8.72 -27.05
CA GLU A 474 1.06 -7.95 -26.81
C GLU A 474 1.09 -7.22 -25.45
N ALA A 475 1.48 -7.94 -24.38
CA ALA A 475 1.54 -7.37 -23.04
C ALA A 475 2.57 -6.23 -22.92
N SER A 476 3.70 -6.33 -23.62
CA SER A 476 4.77 -5.32 -23.60
C SER A 476 4.43 -4.04 -24.37
N LYS A 477 3.53 -4.09 -25.37
CA LYS A 477 3.03 -2.89 -26.06
C LYS A 477 2.02 -2.07 -25.25
N SER A 478 1.56 -2.58 -24.12
CA SER A 478 0.51 -1.98 -23.28
C SER A 478 1.06 -1.08 -22.16
N ILE A 479 2.36 -0.78 -22.16
CA ILE A 479 3.03 0.05 -21.15
C ILE A 479 2.68 1.53 -21.42
N PRO A 480 1.96 2.23 -20.53
CA PRO A 480 1.63 3.63 -20.73
C PRO A 480 2.88 4.51 -20.62
N GLU A 481 3.04 5.47 -21.54
CA GLU A 481 4.12 6.47 -21.48
C GLU A 481 3.99 7.36 -20.23
N ASN A 482 5.14 7.81 -19.73
CA ASN A 482 5.22 8.70 -18.58
C ASN A 482 4.82 10.12 -19.01
N MET A 483 3.83 10.71 -18.35
CA MET A 483 3.34 12.03 -18.70
C MET A 483 4.17 13.12 -18.00
N GLU A 484 4.52 14.17 -18.74
CA GLU A 484 5.14 15.38 -18.20
C GLU A 484 4.24 16.04 -17.13
N LYS A 485 4.88 16.69 -16.15
CA LYS A 485 4.19 17.50 -15.14
C LYS A 485 3.25 18.49 -15.83
N GLN A 486 2.00 18.54 -15.37
CA GLN A 486 1.00 19.48 -15.87
C GLN A 486 1.49 20.92 -15.67
N ILE A 487 1.48 21.73 -16.74
CA ILE A 487 1.94 23.13 -16.74
C ILE A 487 1.31 23.95 -15.61
N ASP A 488 0.05 23.66 -15.27
CA ASP A 488 -0.70 24.29 -14.17
C ASP A 488 0.02 24.16 -12.82
N LEU A 489 0.61 22.99 -12.53
CA LEU A 489 1.31 22.76 -11.27
C LEU A 489 2.58 23.60 -11.17
N VAL A 490 3.29 23.76 -12.28
CA VAL A 490 4.50 24.61 -12.37
C VAL A 490 4.14 26.08 -12.10
N VAL A 491 3.06 26.57 -12.71
CA VAL A 491 2.55 27.93 -12.49
C VAL A 491 2.13 28.14 -11.04
N LEU A 492 1.41 27.18 -10.45
CA LEU A 492 0.98 27.26 -9.05
C LEU A 492 2.15 27.21 -8.07
N GLU A 493 3.17 26.38 -8.31
CA GLU A 493 4.40 26.32 -7.49
C GLU A 493 5.17 27.65 -7.54
N ALA A 494 5.27 28.29 -8.71
CA ALA A 494 5.88 29.63 -8.82
C ALA A 494 5.04 30.70 -8.10
N ALA A 495 3.71 30.67 -8.28
CA ALA A 495 2.80 31.55 -7.56
C ALA A 495 2.92 31.40 -6.03
N LEU A 496 3.12 30.18 -5.54
CA LEU A 496 3.36 29.90 -4.13
C LEU A 496 4.60 30.64 -3.63
N VAL A 497 5.74 30.46 -4.30
CA VAL A 497 7.03 31.04 -3.90
C VAL A 497 6.98 32.57 -3.90
N GLU A 498 6.47 33.16 -4.98
CA GLU A 498 6.31 34.62 -5.10
C GLU A 498 5.40 35.18 -3.99
N THR A 499 4.27 34.53 -3.74
CA THR A 499 3.31 34.98 -2.72
C THR A 499 3.89 34.84 -1.31
N GLU A 500 4.62 33.76 -1.02
CA GLU A 500 5.31 33.60 0.28
C GLU A 500 6.35 34.69 0.52
N SER A 501 7.11 35.07 -0.51
CA SER A 501 8.09 36.14 -0.43
C SER A 501 7.43 37.47 -0.02
N ARG A 502 6.33 37.83 -0.70
CA ARG A 502 5.56 39.06 -0.39
C ARG A 502 4.96 39.06 1.01
N VAL A 503 4.42 37.93 1.45
CA VAL A 503 3.91 37.78 2.82
C VAL A 503 5.03 38.01 3.83
N LYS A 504 6.18 37.34 3.68
CA LYS A 504 7.31 37.46 4.61
C LYS A 504 7.83 38.89 4.71
N ALA A 505 7.98 39.58 3.58
CA ALA A 505 8.50 40.95 3.54
C ALA A 505 7.66 41.94 4.39
N VAL A 506 6.34 41.76 4.45
CA VAL A 506 5.45 42.60 5.28
C VAL A 506 5.33 42.05 6.70
N GLN A 507 5.30 40.73 6.85
CA GLN A 507 5.07 40.06 8.13
C GLN A 507 6.20 40.33 9.14
N GLU A 508 7.46 40.38 8.69
CA GLU A 508 8.61 40.54 9.61
C GLU A 508 8.57 41.87 10.38
N ASP A 509 8.37 43.01 9.71
CA ASP A 509 8.29 44.31 10.38
C ASP A 509 7.12 44.39 11.38
N ILE A 510 5.95 43.88 10.98
CA ILE A 510 4.76 43.85 11.85
C ILE A 510 5.03 42.97 13.07
N LEU A 511 5.57 41.76 12.88
CA LEU A 511 5.85 40.85 13.99
C LEU A 511 6.92 41.38 14.94
N THR A 512 7.91 42.11 14.44
CA THR A 512 8.91 42.78 15.29
C THR A 512 8.26 43.85 16.18
N LYS A 513 7.38 44.69 15.62
CA LYS A 513 6.63 45.69 16.39
C LYS A 513 5.68 45.05 17.42
N VAL A 514 4.97 43.99 17.02
CA VAL A 514 4.09 43.22 17.92
C VAL A 514 4.90 42.58 19.04
N SER A 515 6.06 42.00 18.74
CA SER A 515 6.96 41.40 19.73
C SER A 515 7.43 42.40 20.78
N GLN A 516 7.79 43.62 20.36
CA GLN A 516 8.14 44.71 21.28
C GLN A 516 6.94 45.15 22.14
N ALA A 517 5.76 45.27 21.54
CA ALA A 517 4.53 45.62 22.25
C ALA A 517 4.10 44.53 23.25
N ILE A 518 4.31 43.25 22.96
CA ILE A 518 4.06 42.14 23.89
C ILE A 518 4.89 42.34 25.16
N VAL A 519 6.19 42.65 25.04
CA VAL A 519 7.06 42.90 26.20
C VAL A 519 6.54 44.09 27.00
N LYS A 520 6.16 45.18 26.34
CA LYS A 520 5.60 46.37 27.00
C LYS A 520 4.34 46.02 27.82
N TYR A 521 3.38 45.33 27.21
CA TYR A 521 2.11 45.00 27.88
C TYR A 521 2.27 43.91 28.95
N ALA A 522 3.03 42.86 28.68
CA ALA A 522 3.27 41.79 29.66
C ALA A 522 3.96 42.33 30.92
N ASN A 523 4.92 43.25 30.80
CA ASN A 523 5.53 43.92 31.95
C ASN A 523 4.51 44.73 32.77
N ARG A 524 3.60 45.47 32.09
CA ARG A 524 2.50 46.19 32.76
C ARG A 524 1.54 45.26 33.49
N PHE A 525 1.35 44.04 32.99
CA PHE A 525 0.54 43.01 33.63
C PHE A 525 1.31 42.19 34.68
N GLY A 526 2.46 42.66 35.14
CA GLY A 526 3.21 42.04 36.25
C GLY A 526 4.29 41.05 35.84
N MET A 527 4.57 40.85 34.56
CA MET A 527 5.70 40.01 34.11
C MET A 527 7.03 40.77 34.08
N ILE A 528 7.40 41.42 35.20
CA ILE A 528 8.51 42.41 35.32
C ILE A 528 9.88 41.86 34.84
N ASN A 529 10.09 40.55 34.95
CA ASN A 529 11.34 39.90 34.56
C ASN A 529 11.40 39.54 33.06
N LEU A 530 10.37 39.86 32.27
CA LEU A 530 10.34 39.58 30.83
C LEU A 530 11.16 40.63 30.07
N THR A 531 12.33 40.22 29.58
CA THR A 531 13.27 41.09 28.88
C THR A 531 13.06 41.08 27.36
N SER A 532 12.67 39.93 26.80
CA SER A 532 12.37 39.81 25.38
C SER A 532 11.23 38.85 25.10
N ALA A 533 10.48 39.13 24.04
CA ALA A 533 9.50 38.24 23.45
C ALA A 533 9.71 38.27 21.94
N THR A 534 9.69 37.11 21.28
CA THR A 534 9.79 36.99 19.82
C THR A 534 8.62 36.16 19.32
N LEU A 535 7.64 36.82 18.71
CA LEU A 535 6.52 36.18 18.03
C LEU A 535 6.93 35.89 16.58
N ARG A 536 6.99 34.61 16.21
CA ARG A 536 7.33 34.19 14.84
C ARG A 536 6.07 33.96 14.00
N GLY A 537 6.23 33.93 12.68
CA GLY A 537 5.12 33.75 11.73
C GLY A 537 4.36 32.43 11.83
N ASN A 538 4.92 31.43 12.51
CA ASN A 538 4.26 30.16 12.88
C ASN A 538 3.56 30.21 14.25
N LEU A 539 3.35 31.40 14.83
CA LEU A 539 2.80 31.64 16.15
C LEU A 539 3.64 31.09 17.32
N SER A 540 4.91 30.73 17.10
CA SER A 540 5.78 30.38 18.22
C SER A 540 6.22 31.64 18.95
N LEU A 541 5.84 31.76 20.22
CA LEU A 541 6.28 32.84 21.11
C LEU A 541 7.43 32.35 21.98
N ILE A 542 8.63 32.83 21.66
CA ILE A 542 9.86 32.59 22.42
C ILE A 542 10.06 33.76 23.38
N LEU A 543 10.40 33.46 24.63
CA LEU A 543 10.49 34.43 25.72
C LEU A 543 11.87 34.36 26.36
N SER A 544 12.39 35.48 26.81
CA SER A 544 13.55 35.56 27.70
C SER A 544 13.12 36.16 29.03
N LYS A 545 13.35 35.43 30.13
CA LYS A 545 13.05 35.88 31.50
C LYS A 545 14.35 35.88 32.29
N GLY A 546 14.88 37.05 32.60
CA GLY A 546 16.27 37.16 33.06
C GLY A 546 17.24 36.58 32.01
N ASP A 547 18.09 35.63 32.44
CA ASP A 547 19.09 34.96 31.59
C ASP A 547 18.58 33.66 30.94
N GLU A 548 17.37 33.20 31.26
CA GLU A 548 16.82 31.94 30.74
C GLU A 548 15.84 32.14 29.57
N GLN A 549 15.94 31.25 28.58
CA GLN A 549 15.03 31.20 27.45
C GLN A 549 13.90 30.19 27.70
N THR A 550 12.64 30.63 27.49
CA THR A 550 11.44 29.81 27.64
C THR A 550 10.47 30.02 26.47
N SER A 551 9.30 29.39 26.54
CA SER A 551 8.25 29.47 25.52
C SER A 551 6.88 29.59 26.16
N TYR A 552 5.89 30.08 25.41
CA TYR A 552 4.50 30.22 25.89
C TYR A 552 3.95 28.93 26.53
N SER A 553 4.24 27.76 25.96
CA SER A 553 3.76 26.48 26.49
C SER A 553 4.30 26.13 27.89
N LYS A 554 5.49 26.65 28.26
CA LYS A 554 6.25 26.29 29.47
C LYS A 554 6.04 27.26 30.64
N VAL A 555 5.38 28.40 30.42
CA VAL A 555 5.07 29.37 31.49
C VAL A 555 3.85 28.94 32.31
N THR A 556 3.66 29.53 33.49
CA THR A 556 2.53 29.21 34.40
C THR A 556 1.19 29.62 33.80
N ALA A 557 0.07 29.12 34.34
CA ALA A 557 -1.27 29.45 33.83
C ALA A 557 -1.58 30.97 33.92
N GLY A 558 -1.22 31.62 35.03
CA GLY A 558 -1.33 33.08 35.16
C GLY A 558 -0.46 33.84 34.15
N GLU A 559 0.78 33.42 33.94
CA GLU A 559 1.65 34.00 32.90
C GLU A 559 1.09 33.80 31.49
N LYS A 560 0.43 32.66 31.22
CA LYS A 560 -0.25 32.43 29.93
C LYS A 560 -1.43 33.36 29.72
N LEU A 561 -2.23 33.63 30.76
CA LEU A 561 -3.31 34.62 30.70
C LEU A 561 -2.75 36.00 30.35
N ARG A 562 -1.74 36.47 31.10
CA ARG A 562 -1.09 37.77 30.86
C ARG A 562 -0.49 37.88 29.47
N LEU A 563 0.22 36.86 29.00
CA LEU A 563 0.80 36.83 27.64
C LEU A 563 -0.27 36.81 26.55
N LYS A 564 -1.38 36.10 26.76
CA LYS A 564 -2.51 36.05 25.82
C LYS A 564 -3.16 37.43 25.70
N VAL A 565 -3.46 38.07 26.83
CA VAL A 565 -3.97 39.45 26.88
C VAL A 565 -2.98 40.43 26.24
N ALA A 566 -1.70 40.35 26.61
CA ALA A 566 -0.63 41.19 26.04
C ALA A 566 -0.47 41.02 24.53
N THR A 567 -0.62 39.80 24.02
CA THR A 567 -0.51 39.52 22.57
C THR A 567 -1.69 40.11 21.81
N VAL A 568 -2.91 39.94 22.30
CA VAL A 568 -4.10 40.54 21.67
C VAL A 568 -3.99 42.06 21.67
N LEU A 569 -3.62 42.67 22.80
CA LEU A 569 -3.44 44.13 22.89
C LEU A 569 -2.28 44.64 22.04
N ALA A 570 -1.19 43.88 21.92
CA ALA A 570 -0.09 44.19 21.01
C ALA A 570 -0.55 44.20 19.54
N MET A 571 -1.36 43.22 19.14
CA MET A 571 -1.95 43.18 17.79
C MET A 571 -2.87 44.38 17.53
N ILE A 572 -3.72 44.75 18.50
CA ILE A 572 -4.60 45.92 18.41
C ILE A 572 -3.78 47.20 18.28
N SER A 573 -2.83 47.40 19.18
CA SER A 573 -2.02 48.61 19.27
C SER A 573 -1.19 48.83 18.00
N VAL A 574 -0.47 47.80 17.55
CA VAL A 574 0.35 47.88 16.33
C VAL A 574 -0.54 48.02 15.09
N GLY A 575 -1.67 47.31 15.02
CA GLY A 575 -2.62 47.45 13.94
C GLY A 575 -3.15 48.88 13.80
N THR A 576 -3.61 49.46 14.91
CA THR A 576 -4.08 50.85 14.96
C THR A 576 -2.99 51.85 14.57
N GLN A 577 -1.77 51.69 15.07
CA GLN A 577 -0.64 52.59 14.75
C GLN A 577 -0.25 52.57 13.27
N LEU A 578 -0.29 51.39 12.64
CA LEU A 578 0.05 51.23 11.23
C LEU A 578 -1.15 51.49 10.30
N GLY A 579 -2.37 51.63 10.85
CA GLY A 579 -3.61 51.72 10.08
C GLY A 579 -3.96 50.41 9.36
N VAL A 580 -3.50 49.28 9.89
CA VAL A 580 -3.62 47.94 9.29
C VAL A 580 -4.30 46.98 10.27
N GLY A 581 -4.93 45.94 9.75
CA GLY A 581 -5.49 44.87 10.58
C GLY A 581 -7.01 44.85 10.59
N ARG A 582 -7.54 43.89 11.33
CA ARG A 582 -8.98 43.59 11.38
C ARG A 582 -9.51 43.38 12.80
N TYR A 583 -8.71 43.67 13.82
CA TYR A 583 -9.16 43.47 15.19
C TYR A 583 -10.16 44.57 15.57
N PRO A 584 -11.34 44.23 16.10
CA PRO A 584 -12.43 45.19 16.21
C PRO A 584 -12.45 46.01 17.51
N GLY A 585 -11.52 45.77 18.42
CA GLY A 585 -11.36 46.53 19.66
C GLY A 585 -12.23 46.03 20.82
N LEU A 586 -13.04 44.98 20.62
CA LEU A 586 -13.79 44.31 21.67
C LEU A 586 -12.97 43.15 22.26
N LEU A 587 -12.74 43.17 23.57
CA LEU A 587 -12.08 42.10 24.32
C LEU A 587 -12.94 41.68 25.51
N VAL A 588 -13.23 40.39 25.63
CA VAL A 588 -14.00 39.81 26.73
C VAL A 588 -13.13 38.80 27.46
N ILE A 589 -12.96 38.95 28.78
CA ILE A 589 -12.13 38.08 29.61
C ILE A 589 -13.00 37.47 30.71
N ASP A 590 -13.20 36.16 30.66
CA ASP A 590 -13.95 35.46 31.70
C ASP A 590 -13.02 34.93 32.79
N SER A 591 -13.28 35.36 34.02
CA SER A 591 -12.70 34.82 35.26
C SER A 591 -11.17 34.92 35.36
N PRO A 592 -10.55 36.11 35.18
CA PRO A 592 -9.11 36.28 35.32
C PRO A 592 -8.59 35.89 36.72
N ALA A 593 -9.38 36.15 37.77
CA ALA A 593 -9.04 35.82 39.16
C ALA A 593 -8.94 34.31 39.43
N ALA A 594 -9.50 33.45 38.58
CA ALA A 594 -9.37 31.99 38.74
C ALA A 594 -7.94 31.49 38.48
N GLN A 595 -7.13 32.26 37.76
CA GLN A 595 -5.76 31.89 37.38
C GLN A 595 -4.70 32.74 38.08
N GLU A 596 -5.04 33.97 38.43
CA GLU A 596 -4.21 34.85 39.25
C GLU A 596 -4.44 34.55 40.73
N VAL A 597 -3.73 33.52 41.23
CA VAL A 597 -3.91 33.00 42.60
C VAL A 597 -3.52 34.03 43.67
N THR A 598 -2.66 34.99 43.35
CA THR A 598 -2.26 36.05 44.29
C THR A 598 -2.97 37.38 44.00
N ALA A 599 -3.35 38.09 45.07
CA ALA A 599 -4.06 39.37 44.95
C ALA A 599 -3.21 40.46 44.27
N THR A 600 -1.90 40.46 44.50
CA THR A 600 -0.95 41.41 43.89
C THR A 600 -0.88 41.24 42.38
N ASP A 601 -0.82 39.99 41.93
CA ASP A 601 -0.75 39.60 40.53
C ASP A 601 -2.03 40.00 39.77
N LEU A 602 -3.19 39.74 40.37
CA LEU A 602 -4.47 40.20 39.85
C LEU A 602 -4.54 41.73 39.77
N ALA A 603 -4.05 42.44 40.79
CA ALA A 603 -4.05 43.91 40.81
C ALA A 603 -3.23 44.51 39.68
N GLN A 604 -2.04 43.96 39.40
CA GLN A 604 -1.20 44.41 38.29
C GLN A 604 -1.86 44.17 36.93
N LEU A 605 -2.52 43.02 36.72
CA LEU A 605 -3.26 42.76 35.50
C LEU A 605 -4.44 43.74 35.32
N MET A 606 -5.23 43.97 36.38
CA MET A 606 -6.39 44.87 36.33
C MET A 606 -6.00 46.32 36.10
N ALA A 607 -5.01 46.83 36.85
CA ALA A 607 -4.48 48.18 36.67
C ALA A 607 -3.91 48.38 35.26
N GLY A 608 -3.13 47.41 34.78
CA GLY A 608 -2.59 47.46 33.42
C GLY A 608 -3.70 47.45 32.35
N LEU A 609 -4.75 46.65 32.51
CA LEU A 609 -5.88 46.65 31.58
C LEU A 609 -6.64 47.98 31.57
N GLN A 610 -6.86 48.57 32.76
CA GLN A 610 -7.47 49.88 32.90
C GLN A 610 -6.65 50.96 32.18
N GLU A 611 -5.32 51.00 32.40
CA GLU A 611 -4.42 51.94 31.73
C GLU A 611 -4.47 51.77 30.20
N VAL A 612 -4.43 50.53 29.71
CA VAL A 612 -4.47 50.27 28.27
C VAL A 612 -5.83 50.65 27.67
N ALA A 613 -6.93 50.41 28.36
CA ALA A 613 -8.25 50.84 27.92
C ALA A 613 -8.40 52.37 27.88
N LEU A 614 -7.64 53.11 28.71
CA LEU A 614 -7.57 54.57 28.67
C LEU A 614 -6.65 55.08 27.55
N GLU A 615 -5.52 54.41 27.29
CA GLU A 615 -4.60 54.76 26.20
C GLU A 615 -5.21 54.55 24.81
N HIS A 616 -6.10 53.56 24.68
CA HIS A 616 -6.74 53.19 23.43
C HIS A 616 -8.23 53.50 23.52
N GLU A 617 -8.64 54.72 23.14
CA GLU A 617 -10.04 55.20 23.13
C GLU A 617 -11.02 54.30 22.36
N GLN A 618 -10.50 53.34 21.60
CA GLN A 618 -11.21 52.45 20.69
C GLN A 618 -11.37 51.03 21.27
N LEU A 619 -10.80 50.77 22.45
CA LEU A 619 -10.83 49.48 23.11
C LEU A 619 -12.02 49.41 24.08
N GLN A 620 -12.78 48.32 24.01
CA GLN A 620 -13.82 47.98 24.97
C GLN A 620 -13.49 46.63 25.58
N VAL A 621 -13.28 46.62 26.89
CA VAL A 621 -12.88 45.42 27.63
C VAL A 621 -13.97 45.07 28.65
N PHE A 622 -14.50 43.86 28.58
CA PHE A 622 -15.39 43.30 29.60
C PHE A 622 -14.66 42.22 30.40
N ILE A 623 -14.77 42.29 31.73
CA ILE A 623 -14.31 41.22 32.61
C ILE A 623 -15.49 40.62 33.39
N ALA A 624 -15.48 39.32 33.63
CA ALA A 624 -16.33 38.67 34.62
C ALA A 624 -15.46 38.13 35.76
N SER A 625 -15.74 38.46 37.02
CA SER A 625 -14.93 37.97 38.14
C SER A 625 -15.70 37.94 39.46
N ILE A 626 -15.18 37.22 40.45
CA ILE A 626 -15.60 37.40 41.85
C ILE A 626 -15.21 38.82 42.28
N ALA A 627 -16.11 39.50 42.97
CA ALA A 627 -15.82 40.83 43.51
C ALA A 627 -14.63 40.76 44.48
N SER A 628 -13.65 41.61 44.26
CA SER A 628 -12.51 41.81 45.15
C SER A 628 -12.22 43.31 45.24
N GLU A 629 -11.66 43.76 46.36
CA GLU A 629 -11.29 45.16 46.55
C GLU A 629 -10.42 45.65 45.40
N VAL A 630 -9.45 44.83 44.98
CA VAL A 630 -8.58 45.08 43.82
C VAL A 630 -9.34 45.46 42.55
N ILE A 631 -10.41 44.73 42.21
CA ILE A 631 -11.16 45.00 40.97
C ILE A 631 -12.07 46.22 41.14
N LEU A 632 -12.67 46.38 42.32
CA LEU A 632 -13.53 47.52 42.63
C LEU A 632 -12.74 48.84 42.61
N ASP A 633 -11.46 48.82 43.02
CA ASP A 633 -10.58 49.99 42.97
C ASP A 633 -10.16 50.35 41.53
N CYS A 634 -10.12 49.36 40.62
CA CYS A 634 -9.68 49.55 39.22
C CYS A 634 -10.82 49.88 38.26
N VAL A 635 -12.09 49.66 38.62
CA VAL A 635 -13.23 49.84 37.71
C VAL A 635 -14.20 50.84 38.33
N LYS A 636 -14.58 51.86 37.59
CA LYS A 636 -15.56 52.85 38.07
C LYS A 636 -16.90 52.16 38.36
N ASP A 637 -17.63 52.67 39.35
CA ASP A 637 -18.96 52.13 39.71
C ASP A 637 -19.93 52.15 38.52
N GLU A 638 -19.92 53.20 37.70
CA GLU A 638 -20.73 53.32 36.48
C GLU A 638 -20.42 52.22 35.45
N HIS A 639 -19.20 51.68 35.47
CA HIS A 639 -18.73 50.62 34.59
C HIS A 639 -18.88 49.22 35.20
N THR A 640 -19.51 49.13 36.36
CA THR A 640 -19.61 47.91 37.15
C THR A 640 -21.05 47.44 37.27
N ARG A 641 -21.30 46.19 36.90
CA ARG A 641 -22.54 45.48 37.21
C ARG A 641 -22.26 44.41 38.27
N ARG A 642 -22.80 44.56 39.48
CA ARG A 642 -22.48 43.69 40.63
C ARG A 642 -23.72 43.06 41.27
N ALA A 643 -23.65 41.77 41.55
CA ALA A 643 -24.56 41.09 42.48
C ALA A 643 -23.93 40.96 43.87
N THR A 644 -24.64 41.40 44.91
CA THR A 644 -24.16 41.42 46.30
C THR A 644 -24.74 40.28 47.13
N GLY A 645 -23.95 39.75 48.06
CA GLY A 645 -24.41 38.70 48.98
C GLY A 645 -24.86 37.41 48.28
N ASP A 646 -26.15 37.09 48.39
CA ASP A 646 -26.78 35.90 47.81
C ASP A 646 -27.63 36.19 46.56
N ASP A 647 -27.62 37.43 46.09
CA ASP A 647 -28.36 37.85 44.92
C ASP A 647 -27.77 37.27 43.62
N TYR A 648 -28.62 37.20 42.59
CA TYR A 648 -28.22 36.88 41.22
C TYR A 648 -28.08 38.18 40.42
N LEU A 649 -27.28 38.17 39.36
CA LEU A 649 -27.14 39.33 38.46
C LEU A 649 -28.42 39.64 37.66
N TRP A 650 -29.25 38.62 37.48
CA TRP A 650 -30.49 38.63 36.74
C TRP A 650 -31.44 37.61 37.35
#